data_AF-A0A538PCX8-F1
#
_entry.id   AF-A0A538PCX8-F1
#
_cell.length_a   1.000
_cell.length_b   1.000
_cell.length_c   1.000
_cell.angle_alpha   90.00
_cell.angle_beta   90.00
_cell.angle_gamma   90.00
#
_symmetry.space_group_name_H-M   'P 1'
#
loop_
_entity.id
_entity.type
_entity.pdbx_description
1 polymer ?
#
loop_
_entity_poly.entity_id
_entity_poly.type
_entity_poly.pdbx_seq_one_letter_code
_entity_poly.pdbx_strand_id
1 'polypeptide(L)'
;MKAKRKSIELASTVVGLICLARGTAIAQTPTVIPPDYAMPAGSVNTNSPGFLARPYQTDAPSAGNLAWTEDQLAGLHGPNTADLSGADPNGYFRVATVVNWGDTVDNFPTADAFPGGGTANFSEEVITYLEFPTAGTYKLGVNSDDGFGLAVSHLNPKDRFSAVLLGQFNATRGAGDTLFQVSVSQPGIYPFRLVYFQAGGGFNVAWFSVITNASSTNFVLINDLATSGALKAYSTASIAPPYISRFVHDPTGFTISIKDDISALAAGSVQVTLNGATATVTTNKTGRTTAVTYTAPSLLPAGVTNTIFIQFADDAQPAHTNSATFSYVEIPYTTIPPGSALPATAVDTTQRGFLYRIHQIDSGANGVLAANIAHAEAQLAGLLAPPGGQPYQNVAGAGTQPDGSFVVTDAINFSLDTTAPEGVFTNDVAFPGIVGTSADNVAVEIIAYLDLTAGFHKFAVNSADGFRVTVAANPYDTFGTELGIYDSRRISAETQFGVVAPTDGIYPIRLVFFRQSQMADNSGDAGLEFYTINSDGTSVLVNQPASGTSVKAYWKRTAGYGSFVKYAGPTAFVSPFTGPDVGFKTASIVISDGTSNTVDASSVALKIDGSSISATATSANGLTTLAYTPAGLQLPRTVHTAQLVYADAGAGGIRHTNTWSFNLLRNYLLPAPLYFEDFESTPAGPSPMVPAGWVAENHTGQQNAGFDTTDLNSDFYLGWVVVDKSFNISKDFGVSAFAVQELNGNAFNEDTNPLLVNHYIRSESDSRQNGPPGQIDYVTTTNYDLSGKTGIVIAFDSAYEQNQDAIVGIEYSVNGGANWNPVFYWLQEGYDSQGVPDIIRDGSGNIDVNKTMLTSYNDVARYTDTVTGELVGGYYGFFLKAPITPALAQYIEGRVNDDGTESKRIELYRVVGADNQKTVQFRFLHAGTSSWYWAIDNWGVYSVPSVVLPGGPGNLTASLQSGNIVLSWTGASNIQLQMTASLSSANWQIVSGTSGTSSYQISASGGGNAFYRLVQQ
;
A
#
# COMPACT_ATOMS: atom_id res chain seq x y z
N MET A 1 -57.81 -20.52 -7.24
CA MET A 1 -56.62 -21.39 -7.39
C MET A 1 -55.40 -20.51 -7.12
N LYS A 2 -54.78 -20.64 -5.93
CA LYS A 2 -53.42 -21.21 -5.70
C LYS A 2 -52.34 -20.56 -6.60
N ALA A 3 -51.17 -20.08 -6.15
CA ALA A 3 -50.54 -20.00 -4.83
C ALA A 3 -49.23 -19.14 -4.93
N LYS A 4 -48.86 -18.53 -3.80
CA LYS A 4 -47.52 -18.16 -3.26
C LYS A 4 -46.27 -18.23 -4.16
N ARG A 5 -45.45 -17.16 -4.10
CA ARG A 5 -44.05 -17.15 -3.60
C ARG A 5 -43.64 -15.72 -3.23
N LYS A 6 -43.41 -15.48 -1.94
CA LYS A 6 -42.66 -14.33 -1.38
C LYS A 6 -41.29 -14.90 -1.00
N SER A 7 -40.21 -14.27 -1.45
CA SER A 7 -38.87 -14.39 -0.89
C SER A 7 -38.42 -12.97 -0.54
N ILE A 8 -38.03 -12.78 0.71
CA ILE A 8 -37.45 -11.56 1.27
C ILE A 8 -35.95 -11.85 1.34
N GLU A 9 -35.15 -11.09 0.60
CA GLU A 9 -33.72 -10.96 0.82
C GLU A 9 -33.48 -9.55 1.36
N LEU A 10 -33.07 -9.44 2.62
CA LEU A 10 -32.31 -8.31 3.13
C LEU A 10 -30.97 -8.90 3.57
N ALA A 11 -29.95 -8.71 2.75
CA ALA A 11 -28.56 -8.92 3.12
C ALA A 11 -27.84 -7.58 2.92
N SER A 12 -27.23 -7.12 4.00
CA SER A 12 -26.49 -5.86 4.08
C SER A 12 -25.30 -5.88 3.12
N THR A 13 -25.27 -4.92 2.20
CA THR A 13 -24.06 -4.52 1.47
C THR A 13 -24.04 -3.00 1.51
N VAL A 14 -23.32 -2.42 2.46
CA VAL A 14 -23.10 -0.97 2.50
C VAL A 14 -22.00 -0.67 1.48
N VAL A 15 -22.41 -0.44 0.23
CA VAL A 15 -21.63 0.34 -0.74
C VAL A 15 -22.18 1.76 -0.66
N GLY A 16 -21.31 2.71 -0.31
CA GLY A 16 -21.66 4.12 -0.22
C GLY A 16 -22.15 4.64 -1.58
N LEU A 17 -23.45 4.92 -1.66
CA LEU A 17 -24.06 5.66 -2.76
C LEU A 17 -24.40 7.05 -2.23
N ILE A 18 -23.55 8.04 -2.47
CA ILE A 18 -23.85 9.45 -2.18
C ILE A 18 -24.66 9.98 -3.36
N CYS A 19 -25.96 10.16 -3.15
CA CYS A 19 -26.79 11.02 -3.99
C CYS A 19 -27.03 12.33 -3.22
N LEU A 20 -26.61 13.44 -3.82
CA LEU A 20 -26.84 14.81 -3.34
C LEU A 20 -28.34 15.09 -3.14
N ALA A 21 -28.72 15.48 -1.93
CA ALA A 21 -29.93 16.24 -1.66
C ALA A 21 -29.73 17.17 -0.45
N ARG A 22 -29.53 18.46 -0.75
CA ARG A 22 -29.72 19.68 0.06
C ARG A 22 -29.94 19.52 1.58
N GLY A 23 -29.05 20.16 2.34
CA GLY A 23 -29.44 21.25 3.25
C GLY A 23 -30.62 21.03 4.20
N THR A 24 -30.62 19.89 4.88
CA THR A 24 -31.14 19.73 6.24
C THR A 24 -30.06 18.98 6.99
N ALA A 25 -29.78 19.32 8.25
CA ALA A 25 -28.87 18.53 9.09
C ALA A 25 -29.09 17.05 8.77
N ILE A 26 -28.10 16.38 8.16
CA ILE A 26 -28.24 14.96 7.85
C ILE A 26 -28.28 14.32 9.22
N ALA A 27 -29.50 14.05 9.71
CA ALA A 27 -29.69 13.29 10.92
C ALA A 27 -28.93 11.99 10.67
N GLN A 28 -27.87 11.76 11.45
CA GLN A 28 -27.14 10.50 11.41
C GLN A 28 -28.19 9.41 11.49
N THR A 29 -28.33 8.63 10.42
CA THR A 29 -29.41 7.63 10.35
C THR A 29 -29.17 6.65 11.48
N PRO A 30 -30.13 6.47 12.41
CA PRO A 30 -29.91 5.60 13.56
C PRO A 30 -29.59 4.17 13.10
N THR A 31 -28.55 3.57 13.67
CA THR A 31 -28.26 2.16 13.44
C THR A 31 -29.36 1.31 14.07
N VAL A 32 -30.02 0.47 13.26
CA VAL A 32 -31.15 -0.34 13.74
C VAL A 32 -30.63 -1.54 14.51
N ILE A 33 -31.06 -1.69 15.76
CA ILE A 33 -30.84 -2.92 16.53
C ILE A 33 -31.85 -3.96 16.07
N PRO A 34 -31.40 -5.15 15.59
CA PRO A 34 -32.32 -6.20 15.16
C PRO A 34 -33.23 -6.64 16.32
N PRO A 35 -34.56 -6.66 16.14
CA PRO A 35 -35.46 -7.04 17.23
C PRO A 35 -35.22 -8.48 17.73
N ASP A 36 -34.78 -9.39 16.87
CA ASP A 36 -34.41 -10.76 17.26
C ASP A 36 -33.18 -10.85 18.18
N TYR A 37 -32.45 -9.76 18.40
CA TYR A 37 -31.34 -9.72 19.37
C TYR A 37 -31.81 -9.47 20.81
N ALA A 38 -33.10 -9.15 21.00
CA ALA A 38 -33.68 -9.00 22.33
C ALA A 38 -33.57 -10.31 23.11
N MET A 39 -33.02 -10.23 24.31
CA MET A 39 -32.91 -11.36 25.22
C MET A 39 -34.31 -11.91 25.56
N PRO A 40 -34.50 -13.24 25.57
CA PRO A 40 -35.77 -13.84 25.98
C PRO A 40 -36.20 -13.36 27.37
N ALA A 41 -37.52 -13.19 27.56
CA ALA A 41 -38.07 -12.67 28.80
C ALA A 41 -37.62 -13.52 30.02
N GLY A 42 -37.11 -12.86 31.05
CA GLY A 42 -36.62 -13.50 32.26
C GLY A 42 -35.24 -14.16 32.14
N SER A 43 -34.60 -14.11 30.97
CA SER A 43 -33.26 -14.70 30.80
C SER A 43 -32.16 -13.86 31.43
N VAL A 44 -32.30 -12.54 31.46
CA VAL A 44 -31.35 -11.60 32.08
C VAL A 44 -31.60 -11.50 33.58
N ASN A 45 -30.54 -11.57 34.38
CA ASN A 45 -30.62 -11.43 35.83
C ASN A 45 -30.67 -9.94 36.22
N THR A 46 -31.88 -9.40 36.33
CA THR A 46 -32.11 -8.00 36.68
C THR A 46 -31.72 -7.63 38.12
N ASN A 47 -31.36 -8.61 38.96
CA ASN A 47 -30.82 -8.39 40.30
C ASN A 47 -29.30 -8.22 40.30
N SER A 48 -28.64 -8.33 39.14
CA SER A 48 -27.20 -8.13 38.99
C SER A 48 -26.94 -6.91 38.11
N PRO A 49 -27.11 -5.67 38.63
CA PRO A 49 -26.84 -4.46 37.86
C PRO A 49 -25.36 -4.36 37.50
N GLY A 50 -25.10 -3.71 36.35
CA GLY A 50 -23.78 -3.32 35.89
C GLY A 50 -23.21 -4.15 34.73
N PHE A 51 -21.89 -4.30 34.73
CA PHE A 51 -21.09 -4.82 33.61
C PHE A 51 -20.13 -5.92 34.06
N LEU A 52 -19.60 -6.67 33.11
CA LEU A 52 -18.39 -7.47 33.29
C LEU A 52 -17.29 -6.87 32.42
N ALA A 53 -16.12 -6.63 33.00
CA ALA A 53 -14.96 -6.05 32.32
C ALA A 53 -13.79 -7.05 32.35
N ARG A 54 -13.17 -7.30 31.20
CA ARG A 54 -12.00 -8.15 31.09
C ARG A 54 -10.82 -7.35 30.55
N PRO A 55 -9.85 -7.00 31.41
CA PRO A 55 -8.64 -6.33 30.99
C PRO A 55 -7.70 -7.30 30.29
N TYR A 56 -7.00 -6.79 29.27
CA TYR A 56 -5.89 -7.47 28.64
C TYR A 56 -4.74 -6.49 28.43
N GLN A 57 -3.58 -6.81 28.99
CA GLN A 57 -2.37 -6.02 28.81
C GLN A 57 -1.26 -6.92 28.26
N THR A 58 -0.43 -6.37 27.38
CA THR A 58 0.75 -7.04 26.83
C THR A 58 1.93 -6.09 26.87
N ASP A 59 3.15 -6.64 26.90
CA ASP A 59 4.37 -5.84 26.76
C ASP A 59 4.53 -5.29 25.32
N ALA A 60 3.87 -5.92 24.35
CA ALA A 60 3.86 -5.49 22.96
C ALA A 60 3.19 -4.10 22.80
N PRO A 61 3.81 -3.16 22.06
CA PRO A 61 3.20 -1.87 21.77
C PRO A 61 1.92 -2.05 20.93
N SER A 62 0.89 -1.30 21.29
CA SER A 62 -0.40 -1.34 20.58
C SER A 62 -0.30 -0.59 19.26
N ALA A 63 -0.84 -1.16 18.19
CA ALA A 63 -0.96 -0.49 16.89
C ALA A 63 -2.12 0.53 16.83
N GLY A 64 -2.78 0.83 17.96
CA GLY A 64 -3.77 1.90 18.07
C GLY A 64 -5.03 1.70 17.21
N ASN A 65 -5.49 0.47 17.06
CA ASN A 65 -6.70 0.15 16.30
C ASN A 65 -7.42 -1.11 16.81
N LEU A 66 -8.71 -1.21 16.49
CA LEU A 66 -9.63 -2.28 16.90
C LEU A 66 -9.21 -3.68 16.41
N ALA A 67 -8.57 -3.80 15.25
CA ALA A 67 -8.15 -5.10 14.76
C ALA A 67 -7.06 -5.69 15.66
N TRP A 68 -6.05 -4.87 15.98
CA TRP A 68 -5.01 -5.23 16.95
C TRP A 68 -5.60 -5.50 18.33
N THR A 69 -6.56 -4.69 18.79
CA THR A 69 -7.24 -4.88 20.08
C THR A 69 -7.94 -6.23 20.19
N GLU A 70 -8.67 -6.64 19.15
CA GLU A 70 -9.34 -7.93 19.14
C GLU A 70 -8.34 -9.09 19.13
N ASP A 71 -7.22 -8.93 18.43
CA ASP A 71 -6.13 -9.91 18.41
C ASP A 71 -5.41 -9.97 19.78
N GLN A 72 -5.25 -8.85 20.48
CA GLN A 72 -4.73 -8.79 21.85
C GLN A 72 -5.68 -9.53 22.80
N LEU A 73 -6.98 -9.26 22.74
CA LEU A 73 -8.01 -9.94 23.55
C LEU A 73 -8.10 -11.44 23.25
N ALA A 74 -7.66 -11.87 22.06
CA ALA A 74 -7.54 -13.27 21.67
C ALA A 74 -6.20 -13.91 22.11
N GLY A 75 -5.25 -13.12 22.62
CA GLY A 75 -3.92 -13.53 23.08
C GLY A 75 -2.89 -13.71 21.97
N LEU A 76 -3.10 -13.09 20.81
CA LEU A 76 -2.17 -13.17 19.66
C LEU A 76 -0.96 -12.24 19.80
N HIS A 77 -1.00 -11.31 20.76
CA HIS A 77 0.09 -10.35 21.04
C HIS A 77 0.84 -10.64 22.34
N GLY A 78 0.81 -11.89 22.81
CA GLY A 78 1.52 -12.35 24.01
C GLY A 78 0.59 -12.66 25.19
N PRO A 79 1.15 -13.08 26.33
CA PRO A 79 0.37 -13.38 27.53
C PRO A 79 -0.24 -12.12 28.15
N ASN A 80 -1.42 -12.26 28.76
CA ASN A 80 -2.04 -11.18 29.52
C ASN A 80 -1.24 -10.87 30.80
N THR A 81 -0.68 -9.67 30.89
CA THR A 81 0.09 -9.17 32.04
C THR A 81 -0.73 -8.29 32.99
N ALA A 82 -2.01 -8.05 32.72
CA ALA A 82 -2.90 -7.28 33.59
C ALA A 82 -3.05 -7.95 34.98
N ASP A 83 -3.27 -7.15 36.02
CA ASP A 83 -3.54 -7.68 37.35
C ASP A 83 -4.95 -8.28 37.40
N LEU A 84 -5.05 -9.60 37.27
CA LEU A 84 -6.33 -10.31 37.34
C LEU A 84 -6.75 -10.63 38.79
N SER A 85 -6.12 -10.03 39.80
CA SER A 85 -6.50 -10.21 41.20
C SER A 85 -7.91 -9.67 41.45
N GLY A 86 -8.87 -10.59 41.67
CA GLY A 86 -10.28 -10.25 41.85
C GLY A 86 -11.16 -10.48 40.61
N ALA A 87 -10.58 -10.88 39.49
CA ALA A 87 -11.32 -11.40 38.34
C ALA A 87 -11.86 -12.82 38.60
N ASP A 88 -12.91 -13.20 37.87
CA ASP A 88 -13.40 -14.58 37.83
C ASP A 88 -12.44 -15.51 37.03
N PRO A 89 -12.66 -16.83 36.99
CA PRO A 89 -11.81 -17.76 36.23
C PRO A 89 -11.78 -17.51 34.70
N ASN A 90 -12.68 -16.68 34.18
CA ASN A 90 -12.69 -16.25 32.77
C ASN A 90 -12.04 -14.88 32.56
N GLY A 91 -11.50 -14.27 33.62
CA GLY A 91 -10.80 -12.98 33.59
C GLY A 91 -11.72 -11.77 33.76
N TYR A 92 -13.01 -11.94 34.10
CA TYR A 92 -13.93 -10.81 34.24
C TYR A 92 -13.99 -10.25 35.67
N PHE A 93 -13.86 -8.94 35.78
CA PHE A 93 -14.24 -8.14 36.93
C PHE A 93 -15.71 -7.75 36.87
N ARG A 94 -16.37 -7.75 38.03
CA ARG A 94 -17.76 -7.28 38.14
C ARG A 94 -17.77 -5.78 38.44
N VAL A 95 -18.34 -5.00 37.53
CA VAL A 95 -18.52 -3.55 37.69
C VAL A 95 -19.98 -3.29 38.02
N ALA A 96 -20.30 -2.99 39.28
CA ALA A 96 -21.70 -2.84 39.72
C ALA A 96 -22.34 -1.49 39.34
N THR A 97 -21.51 -0.49 39.04
CA THR A 97 -21.88 0.91 38.86
C THR A 97 -21.88 1.28 37.38
N VAL A 98 -20.93 2.10 36.93
CA VAL A 98 -20.88 2.74 35.61
C VAL A 98 -19.54 2.42 34.94
N VAL A 99 -19.49 2.53 33.62
CA VAL A 99 -18.22 2.62 32.88
C VAL A 99 -17.87 4.10 32.82
N ASN A 100 -16.99 4.52 33.72
CA ASN A 100 -16.38 5.85 33.80
C ASN A 100 -15.01 5.67 34.47
N TRP A 101 -13.99 5.40 33.65
CA TRP A 101 -12.66 5.02 34.12
C TRP A 101 -11.59 5.94 33.55
N GLY A 102 -10.54 6.22 34.33
CA GLY A 102 -9.40 7.03 33.90
C GLY A 102 -9.25 8.34 34.66
N ASP A 103 -8.86 9.41 33.97
CA ASP A 103 -8.80 10.77 34.49
C ASP A 103 -10.12 11.53 34.26
N THR A 104 -10.43 12.53 35.11
CA THR A 104 -11.62 13.38 34.96
C THR A 104 -11.44 14.39 33.83
N VAL A 105 -11.62 13.94 32.59
CA VAL A 105 -11.51 14.76 31.36
C VAL A 105 -12.82 14.74 30.54
N ASP A 106 -13.86 14.04 31.01
CA ASP A 106 -15.03 13.61 30.24
C ASP A 106 -16.36 14.28 30.64
N ASN A 107 -16.31 15.44 31.31
CA ASN A 107 -17.48 16.17 31.84
C ASN A 107 -18.34 15.39 32.88
N PHE A 108 -17.91 14.22 33.35
CA PHE A 108 -18.57 13.47 34.42
C PHE A 108 -17.84 13.65 35.77
N PRO A 109 -18.54 13.57 36.93
CA PRO A 109 -17.87 13.55 38.23
C PRO A 109 -17.00 12.30 38.41
N THR A 110 -15.90 12.43 39.17
CA THR A 110 -14.96 11.37 39.62
C THR A 110 -14.98 10.03 38.87
N ALA A 111 -13.99 9.81 38.00
CA ALA A 111 -13.76 8.52 37.35
C ALA A 111 -13.15 7.49 38.32
N ASP A 112 -13.52 6.22 38.15
CA ASP A 112 -12.92 5.08 38.85
C ASP A 112 -11.61 4.65 38.16
N ALA A 113 -10.82 3.80 38.81
CA ALA A 113 -9.68 3.17 38.16
C ALA A 113 -10.13 2.09 37.16
N PHE A 114 -9.34 1.89 36.10
CA PHE A 114 -9.54 0.77 35.18
C PHE A 114 -9.43 -0.58 35.91
N PRO A 115 -10.32 -1.55 35.60
CA PRO A 115 -10.16 -2.94 36.02
C PRO A 115 -8.78 -3.50 35.64
N GLY A 116 -8.18 -4.26 36.55
CA GLY A 116 -6.88 -4.91 36.35
C GLY A 116 -5.64 -4.01 36.22
N GLY A 117 -5.78 -2.69 36.26
CA GLY A 117 -4.67 -1.75 36.29
C GLY A 117 -3.87 -1.73 34.98
N GLY A 118 -3.75 -0.57 34.35
CA GLY A 118 -2.96 -0.40 33.14
C GLY A 118 -2.71 1.09 32.90
N THR A 119 -1.51 1.42 32.43
CA THR A 119 -1.14 2.81 32.09
C THR A 119 -0.68 2.95 30.64
N ALA A 120 -0.46 1.84 29.94
CA ALA A 120 -0.08 1.80 28.52
C ALA A 120 -0.39 0.42 27.89
N ASN A 121 -0.68 0.39 26.58
CA ASN A 121 -0.79 -0.82 25.75
C ASN A 121 -1.80 -1.88 26.26
N PHE A 122 -2.92 -1.43 26.78
CA PHE A 122 -3.95 -2.32 27.33
C PHE A 122 -5.29 -2.11 26.63
N SER A 123 -6.12 -3.14 26.73
CA SER A 123 -7.47 -3.15 26.19
C SER A 123 -8.47 -3.63 27.24
N GLU A 124 -9.71 -3.17 27.11
CA GLU A 124 -10.82 -3.60 27.95
C GLU A 124 -11.94 -4.17 27.08
N GLU A 125 -12.39 -5.38 27.42
CA GLU A 125 -13.65 -5.92 26.93
C GLU A 125 -14.72 -5.77 28.00
N VAL A 126 -15.73 -4.93 27.75
CA VAL A 126 -16.86 -4.71 28.65
C VAL A 126 -18.12 -5.29 28.04
N ILE A 127 -18.75 -6.24 28.72
CA ILE A 127 -20.01 -6.85 28.31
C ILE A 127 -21.14 -6.52 29.28
N THR A 128 -22.35 -6.31 28.76
CA THR A 128 -23.55 -6.06 29.56
C THR A 128 -24.82 -6.39 28.80
N TYR A 129 -25.95 -6.35 29.50
CA TYR A 129 -27.30 -6.49 28.96
C TYR A 129 -28.06 -5.18 29.24
N LEU A 130 -28.20 -4.35 28.20
CA LEU A 130 -28.75 -2.99 28.29
C LEU A 130 -30.27 -2.98 28.08
N GLU A 131 -31.03 -2.41 29.01
CA GLU A 131 -32.48 -2.30 28.95
C GLU A 131 -32.93 -1.04 28.19
N PHE A 132 -33.72 -1.24 27.13
CA PHE A 132 -34.47 -0.18 26.45
C PHE A 132 -35.96 -0.31 26.80
N PRO A 133 -36.50 0.59 27.65
CA PRO A 133 -37.86 0.46 28.17
C PRO A 133 -38.95 0.76 27.13
N THR A 134 -38.60 1.41 26.02
CA THR A 134 -39.55 1.82 24.96
C THR A 134 -38.93 1.61 23.58
N ALA A 135 -39.74 1.36 22.56
CA ALA A 135 -39.28 1.46 21.18
C ALA A 135 -39.01 2.95 20.85
N GLY A 136 -37.96 3.22 20.07
CA GLY A 136 -37.60 4.57 19.68
C GLY A 136 -36.13 4.71 19.28
N THR A 137 -35.74 5.95 19.01
CA THR A 137 -34.35 6.32 18.76
C THR A 137 -33.71 6.77 20.06
N TYR A 138 -32.57 6.16 20.38
CA TYR A 138 -31.74 6.52 21.52
C TYR A 138 -30.44 7.12 21.00
N LYS A 139 -29.98 8.20 21.62
CA LYS A 139 -28.66 8.77 21.36
C LYS A 139 -27.70 8.30 22.45
N LEU A 140 -26.62 7.65 22.05
CA LEU A 140 -25.58 7.12 22.92
C LEU A 140 -24.27 7.83 22.64
N GLY A 141 -23.32 7.70 23.55
CA GLY A 141 -21.98 8.22 23.37
C GLY A 141 -20.94 7.46 24.16
N VAL A 142 -19.73 7.45 23.62
CA VAL A 142 -18.54 7.01 24.36
C VAL A 142 -17.54 8.16 24.34
N ASN A 143 -17.11 8.58 25.52
CA ASN A 143 -15.90 9.38 25.66
C ASN A 143 -14.73 8.40 25.79
N SER A 144 -13.67 8.59 25.02
CA SER A 144 -12.44 7.80 25.21
C SER A 144 -11.20 8.60 24.85
N ASP A 145 -10.11 8.33 25.57
CA ASP A 145 -8.73 8.51 25.09
C ASP A 145 -8.42 7.31 24.19
N ASP A 146 -7.81 7.54 23.03
CA ASP A 146 -7.73 6.57 21.94
C ASP A 146 -9.09 6.00 21.51
N GLY A 147 -9.17 4.71 21.20
CA GLY A 147 -10.28 4.15 20.43
C GLY A 147 -11.15 3.15 21.17
N PHE A 148 -12.34 2.96 20.61
CA PHE A 148 -13.34 2.04 21.10
C PHE A 148 -14.22 1.50 19.96
N GLY A 149 -14.87 0.36 20.22
CA GLY A 149 -15.94 -0.18 19.40
C GLY A 149 -17.09 -0.65 20.28
N LEU A 150 -18.30 -0.14 20.04
CA LEU A 150 -19.51 -0.57 20.72
C LEU A 150 -20.43 -1.32 19.76
N ALA A 151 -20.81 -2.54 20.12
CA ALA A 151 -21.65 -3.39 19.31
C ALA A 151 -22.74 -4.12 20.12
N VAL A 152 -23.77 -4.58 19.42
CA VAL A 152 -24.83 -5.46 19.91
C VAL A 152 -24.83 -6.74 19.09
N SER A 153 -25.03 -7.90 19.70
CA SER A 153 -24.95 -9.20 19.01
C SER A 153 -26.18 -10.07 19.29
N HIS A 154 -26.30 -11.20 18.58
CA HIS A 154 -27.42 -12.10 18.79
C HIS A 154 -27.20 -12.95 20.04
N LEU A 155 -27.96 -12.65 21.12
CA LEU A 155 -28.05 -13.40 22.39
C LEU A 155 -26.75 -13.56 23.22
N ASN A 156 -25.56 -13.44 22.65
CA ASN A 156 -24.29 -13.53 23.36
C ASN A 156 -23.39 -12.32 23.03
N PRO A 157 -23.10 -11.43 24.00
CA PRO A 157 -22.29 -10.22 23.75
C PRO A 157 -20.87 -10.53 23.25
N LYS A 158 -20.36 -11.75 23.44
CA LYS A 158 -19.02 -12.16 22.99
C LYS A 158 -18.98 -12.54 21.49
N ASP A 159 -20.13 -12.69 20.84
CA ASP A 159 -20.20 -13.04 19.42
C ASP A 159 -19.98 -11.81 18.53
N ARG A 160 -18.71 -11.56 18.17
CA ARG A 160 -18.35 -10.46 17.26
C ARG A 160 -18.81 -10.66 15.81
N PHE A 161 -19.10 -11.89 15.39
CA PHE A 161 -19.39 -12.20 13.98
C PHE A 161 -20.88 -12.06 13.65
N SER A 162 -21.74 -12.11 14.67
CA SER A 162 -23.14 -11.66 14.57
C SER A 162 -23.33 -10.19 14.98
N ALA A 163 -22.27 -9.49 15.37
CA ALA A 163 -22.41 -8.17 15.97
C ALA A 163 -22.78 -7.10 14.94
N VAL A 164 -23.70 -6.22 15.32
CA VAL A 164 -23.98 -4.96 14.65
C VAL A 164 -23.20 -3.87 15.38
N LEU A 165 -22.21 -3.29 14.70
CA LEU A 165 -21.45 -2.15 15.21
C LEU A 165 -22.34 -0.90 15.27
N LEU A 166 -22.41 -0.27 16.45
CA LEU A 166 -23.30 0.85 16.74
C LEU A 166 -22.56 2.20 16.77
N GLY A 167 -21.35 2.20 17.32
CA GLY A 167 -20.47 3.36 17.39
C GLY A 167 -19.02 2.93 17.53
N GLN A 168 -18.09 3.70 16.95
CA GLN A 168 -16.67 3.42 17.05
C GLN A 168 -15.83 4.69 16.94
N PHE A 169 -14.61 4.62 17.46
CA PHE A 169 -13.47 5.39 17.03
C PHE A 169 -12.29 4.44 16.90
N ASN A 170 -11.72 4.35 15.70
CA ASN A 170 -10.72 3.34 15.36
C ASN A 170 -9.38 3.99 14.97
N ALA A 171 -8.83 4.75 15.89
CA ALA A 171 -7.54 5.43 15.78
C ALA A 171 -7.07 5.84 17.19
N THR A 172 -5.91 6.47 17.28
CA THR A 172 -5.46 7.16 18.50
C THR A 172 -6.06 8.56 18.60
N ARG A 173 -6.27 9.06 19.82
CA ARG A 173 -6.74 10.44 20.09
C ARG A 173 -6.57 10.80 21.56
N GLY A 174 -6.64 12.10 21.86
CA GLY A 174 -6.97 12.54 23.21
C GLY A 174 -8.44 12.29 23.56
N ALA A 175 -8.77 12.32 24.86
CA ALA A 175 -10.13 12.25 25.40
C ALA A 175 -11.16 13.03 24.56
N GLY A 176 -12.16 12.33 24.02
CA GLY A 176 -13.18 12.93 23.15
C GLY A 176 -14.47 12.14 23.03
N ASP A 177 -15.59 12.85 22.89
CA ASP A 177 -16.93 12.28 22.73
C ASP A 177 -17.17 11.80 21.30
N THR A 178 -17.62 10.55 21.18
CA THR A 178 -18.19 10.01 19.94
C THR A 178 -19.67 9.73 20.16
N LEU A 179 -20.53 10.56 19.56
CA LEU A 179 -21.99 10.42 19.66
C LEU A 179 -22.56 9.66 18.47
N PHE A 180 -23.53 8.80 18.73
CA PHE A 180 -24.23 8.03 17.69
C PHE A 180 -25.68 7.75 18.09
N GLN A 181 -26.51 7.40 17.10
CA GLN A 181 -27.92 7.09 17.32
C GLN A 181 -28.21 5.61 17.03
N VAL A 182 -29.04 4.99 17.86
CA VAL A 182 -29.53 3.64 17.65
C VAL A 182 -31.06 3.64 17.61
N SER A 183 -31.64 2.84 16.71
CA SER A 183 -33.10 2.64 16.65
C SER A 183 -33.45 1.28 17.22
N VAL A 184 -34.32 1.29 18.22
CA VAL A 184 -34.84 0.10 18.89
C VAL A 184 -36.31 -0.04 18.50
N SER A 185 -36.63 -1.08 17.73
CA SER A 185 -37.98 -1.28 17.20
C SER A 185 -38.94 -1.94 18.21
N GLN A 186 -38.40 -2.61 19.23
CA GLN A 186 -39.18 -3.19 20.32
C GLN A 186 -38.48 -2.99 21.69
N PRO A 187 -39.22 -2.65 22.76
CA PRO A 187 -38.66 -2.62 24.11
C PRO A 187 -38.04 -3.97 24.48
N GLY A 188 -36.95 -3.97 25.23
CA GLY A 188 -36.29 -5.21 25.63
C GLY A 188 -34.91 -4.98 26.22
N ILE A 189 -34.28 -6.07 26.63
CA ILE A 189 -32.89 -6.08 27.10
C ILE A 189 -32.03 -6.72 26.00
N TYR A 190 -30.92 -6.09 25.65
CA TYR A 190 -30.08 -6.50 24.53
C TYR A 190 -28.62 -6.68 24.98
N PRO A 191 -27.87 -7.66 24.44
CA PRO A 191 -26.48 -7.90 24.83
C PRO A 191 -25.53 -6.94 24.10
N PHE A 192 -24.80 -6.14 24.85
CA PHE A 192 -23.85 -5.16 24.33
C PHE A 192 -22.42 -5.55 24.70
N ARG A 193 -21.49 -5.22 23.80
CA ARG A 193 -20.05 -5.32 23.99
C ARG A 193 -19.39 -4.01 23.61
N LEU A 194 -18.69 -3.42 24.56
CA LEU A 194 -17.77 -2.29 24.37
C LEU A 194 -16.35 -2.84 24.42
N VAL A 195 -15.55 -2.50 23.44
CA VAL A 195 -14.11 -2.73 23.42
C VAL A 195 -13.42 -1.38 23.46
N TYR A 196 -12.41 -1.23 24.29
CA TYR A 196 -11.57 -0.04 24.42
C TYR A 196 -10.10 -0.44 24.28
N PHE A 197 -9.26 0.44 23.73
CA PHE A 197 -7.81 0.27 23.70
C PHE A 197 -7.08 1.57 24.02
N GLN A 198 -5.89 1.42 24.59
CA GLN A 198 -4.95 2.50 24.82
C GLN A 198 -3.61 2.15 24.16
N ALA A 199 -3.06 3.10 23.39
CA ALA A 199 -1.79 2.99 22.67
C ALA A 199 -0.70 3.97 23.14
N GLY A 200 -1.03 4.95 24.00
CA GLY A 200 -0.07 5.79 24.70
C GLY A 200 -0.71 7.06 25.28
N GLY A 201 0.01 7.81 26.11
CA GLY A 201 -0.49 9.09 26.64
C GLY A 201 -1.45 8.95 27.82
N GLY A 202 -2.59 9.66 27.75
CA GLY A 202 -3.65 9.60 28.74
C GLY A 202 -4.36 8.24 28.74
N PHE A 203 -5.42 8.11 29.52
CA PHE A 203 -6.33 6.98 29.41
C PHE A 203 -7.66 7.32 30.06
N ASN A 204 -8.75 7.24 29.31
CA ASN A 204 -10.09 7.33 29.86
C ASN A 204 -11.11 6.62 28.99
N VAL A 205 -12.18 6.13 29.61
CA VAL A 205 -13.38 5.67 28.89
C VAL A 205 -14.63 5.92 29.72
N ALA A 206 -15.65 6.52 29.11
CA ALA A 206 -16.96 6.68 29.71
C ALA A 206 -18.07 6.35 28.71
N TRP A 207 -19.01 5.51 29.12
CA TRP A 207 -20.14 5.10 28.28
C TRP A 207 -21.46 5.68 28.81
N PHE A 208 -22.13 6.47 27.96
CA PHE A 208 -23.29 7.24 28.35
C PHE A 208 -24.42 7.25 27.30
N SER A 209 -25.58 7.71 27.76
CA SER A 209 -26.73 8.08 26.95
C SER A 209 -26.92 9.59 26.96
N VAL A 210 -27.51 10.13 25.90
CA VAL A 210 -27.90 11.54 25.84
C VAL A 210 -29.40 11.65 26.06
N ILE A 211 -29.77 12.26 27.18
CA ILE A 211 -31.17 12.49 27.54
C ILE A 211 -31.49 13.97 27.30
N THR A 212 -32.29 14.24 26.28
CA THR A 212 -32.83 15.57 26.00
C THR A 212 -34.24 15.68 26.57
N ASN A 213 -34.45 16.64 27.47
CA ASN A 213 -35.79 17.05 27.91
C ASN A 213 -36.10 18.47 27.38
N ALA A 214 -37.29 19.00 27.69
CA ALA A 214 -37.72 20.31 27.21
C ALA A 214 -36.86 21.50 27.68
N SER A 215 -35.95 21.29 28.63
CA SER A 215 -35.16 22.31 29.32
C SER A 215 -33.63 22.12 29.25
N SER A 216 -33.12 20.91 28.96
CA SER A 216 -31.69 20.63 28.84
C SER A 216 -31.39 19.37 28.03
N THR A 217 -30.16 19.28 27.51
CA THR A 217 -29.57 18.03 27.02
C THR A 217 -28.48 17.61 28.00
N ASN A 218 -28.66 16.44 28.63
CA ASN A 218 -27.73 15.94 29.64
C ASN A 218 -27.08 14.65 29.15
N PHE A 219 -25.78 14.50 29.41
CA PHE A 219 -25.11 13.20 29.27
C PHE A 219 -25.29 12.43 30.59
N VAL A 220 -25.68 11.17 30.49
CA VAL A 220 -26.02 10.32 31.63
C VAL A 220 -25.34 8.97 31.46
N LEU A 221 -24.43 8.63 32.37
CA LEU A 221 -23.72 7.36 32.37
C LEU A 221 -24.70 6.18 32.37
N ILE A 222 -24.37 5.16 31.58
CA ILE A 222 -25.17 3.93 31.55
C ILE A 222 -25.09 3.25 32.90
N ASN A 223 -26.24 2.81 33.41
CA ASN A 223 -26.42 2.21 34.73
C ASN A 223 -26.17 3.15 35.93
N ASP A 224 -26.20 4.47 35.73
CA ASP A 224 -26.19 5.43 36.84
C ASP A 224 -27.48 5.30 37.67
N LEU A 225 -27.37 4.66 38.84
CA LEU A 225 -28.47 4.40 39.75
C LEU A 225 -28.98 5.66 40.46
N ALA A 226 -28.22 6.76 40.45
CA ALA A 226 -28.61 8.02 41.07
C ALA A 226 -29.43 8.91 40.10
N THR A 227 -29.30 8.71 38.80
CA THR A 227 -29.97 9.53 37.78
C THR A 227 -31.27 8.89 37.29
N SER A 228 -32.40 9.56 37.57
CA SER A 228 -33.71 9.14 37.05
C SER A 228 -33.73 9.18 35.53
N GLY A 229 -34.12 8.06 34.90
CA GLY A 229 -34.16 7.92 33.44
C GLY A 229 -32.89 7.39 32.80
N ALA A 230 -31.82 7.15 33.57
CA ALA A 230 -30.64 6.43 33.07
C ALA A 230 -31.03 5.05 32.53
N LEU A 231 -30.42 4.64 31.41
CA LEU A 231 -30.59 3.28 30.90
C LEU A 231 -29.95 2.29 31.88
N LYS A 232 -30.67 1.21 32.19
CA LYS A 232 -30.18 0.19 33.12
C LYS A 232 -29.36 -0.86 32.40
N ALA A 233 -28.32 -1.34 33.06
CA ALA A 233 -27.46 -2.38 32.52
C ALA A 233 -27.37 -3.54 33.53
N TYR A 234 -27.22 -4.76 33.04
CA TYR A 234 -27.14 -5.96 33.85
C TYR A 234 -25.94 -6.81 33.43
N SER A 235 -25.25 -7.44 34.38
CA SER A 235 -23.97 -8.10 34.12
C SER A 235 -24.10 -9.58 33.73
N THR A 236 -25.26 -10.21 33.91
CA THR A 236 -25.42 -11.65 33.67
C THR A 236 -26.77 -12.01 33.05
N ALA A 237 -26.76 -13.06 32.23
CA ALA A 237 -27.94 -13.72 31.71
C ALA A 237 -27.79 -15.25 31.84
N SER A 238 -28.91 -15.96 31.76
CA SER A 238 -29.02 -17.42 31.78
C SER A 238 -29.07 -18.04 30.39
N ILE A 239 -29.00 -17.21 29.35
CA ILE A 239 -28.91 -17.62 27.94
C ILE A 239 -27.68 -16.95 27.36
N ALA A 240 -26.77 -17.76 26.83
CA ALA A 240 -25.63 -17.35 26.04
C ALA A 240 -25.27 -18.54 25.14
N PRO A 241 -25.73 -18.55 23.88
CA PRO A 241 -25.38 -19.60 22.92
C PRO A 241 -23.86 -19.64 22.64
N PRO A 242 -23.34 -20.74 22.05
CA PRO A 242 -21.99 -20.77 21.52
C PRO A 242 -21.81 -19.66 20.48
N TYR A 243 -20.59 -19.18 20.33
CA TYR A 243 -20.27 -18.05 19.46
C TYR A 243 -18.98 -18.29 18.69
N ILE A 244 -18.82 -17.60 17.57
CA ILE A 244 -17.57 -17.66 16.81
C ILE A 244 -16.51 -16.85 17.58
N SER A 245 -15.51 -17.54 18.08
CA SER A 245 -14.41 -16.93 18.84
C SER A 245 -13.20 -16.60 17.99
N ARG A 246 -13.06 -17.23 16.81
CA ARG A 246 -11.89 -17.05 15.93
C ARG A 246 -12.19 -17.48 14.50
N PHE A 247 -11.55 -16.82 13.55
CA PHE A 247 -11.51 -17.21 12.15
C PHE A 247 -10.07 -17.10 11.67
N VAL A 248 -9.55 -18.16 11.02
CA VAL A 248 -8.24 -18.17 10.36
C VAL A 248 -8.43 -18.74 8.96
N HIS A 249 -7.72 -18.18 7.98
CA HIS A 249 -7.82 -18.59 6.59
C HIS A 249 -6.48 -18.45 5.88
N ASP A 250 -6.35 -19.21 4.80
CA ASP A 250 -5.29 -19.09 3.81
C ASP A 250 -5.81 -19.66 2.47
N PRO A 251 -5.02 -19.61 1.38
CA PRO A 251 -5.49 -20.11 0.09
C PRO A 251 -5.86 -21.60 0.07
N THR A 252 -5.46 -22.40 1.06
CA THR A 252 -5.80 -23.83 1.17
C THR A 252 -7.13 -24.09 1.89
N GLY A 253 -7.75 -23.07 2.49
CA GLY A 253 -9.04 -23.18 3.16
C GLY A 253 -9.17 -22.28 4.39
N PHE A 254 -10.00 -22.69 5.35
CA PHE A 254 -10.20 -21.91 6.57
C PHE A 254 -10.60 -22.77 7.76
N THR A 255 -10.39 -22.22 8.96
CA THR A 255 -10.90 -22.76 10.22
C THR A 255 -11.66 -21.69 10.99
N ILE A 256 -12.90 -22.02 11.38
CA ILE A 256 -13.76 -21.21 12.26
C ILE A 256 -13.79 -21.89 13.63
N SER A 257 -13.39 -21.20 14.68
CA SER A 257 -13.50 -21.70 16.05
C SER A 257 -14.80 -21.22 16.68
N ILE A 258 -15.65 -22.15 17.08
CA ILE A 258 -16.89 -21.91 17.82
C ILE A 258 -16.68 -22.29 19.28
N LYS A 259 -16.85 -21.36 20.21
CA LYS A 259 -16.68 -21.57 21.65
C LYS A 259 -18.04 -21.72 22.34
N ASP A 260 -18.20 -22.77 23.13
CA ASP A 260 -19.37 -22.98 23.98
C ASP A 260 -19.45 -21.91 25.06
N ASP A 261 -20.67 -21.52 25.44
CA ASP A 261 -20.93 -20.64 26.59
C ASP A 261 -21.96 -21.28 27.54
N ILE A 262 -23.11 -20.66 27.82
CA ILE A 262 -24.08 -21.27 28.74
C ILE A 262 -24.65 -22.57 28.15
N SER A 263 -24.95 -22.58 26.85
CA SER A 263 -25.25 -23.79 26.07
C SER A 263 -24.07 -24.18 25.17
N ALA A 264 -24.01 -25.44 24.77
CA ALA A 264 -22.95 -25.97 23.93
C ALA A 264 -23.41 -26.08 22.47
N LEU A 265 -22.45 -26.12 21.54
CA LEU A 265 -22.74 -26.37 20.12
C LEU A 265 -23.40 -27.74 19.93
N ALA A 266 -24.58 -27.77 19.30
CA ALA A 266 -25.25 -29.03 18.95
C ALA A 266 -24.51 -29.76 17.83
N ALA A 267 -24.29 -31.06 18.02
CA ALA A 267 -23.60 -31.91 17.06
C ALA A 267 -24.33 -31.93 15.69
N GLY A 268 -23.58 -31.70 14.61
CA GLY A 268 -24.12 -31.71 13.24
C GLY A 268 -24.98 -30.50 12.85
N SER A 269 -25.06 -29.47 13.70
CA SER A 269 -25.84 -28.25 13.41
C SER A 269 -25.15 -27.28 12.44
N VAL A 270 -23.83 -27.41 12.27
CA VAL A 270 -23.00 -26.49 11.49
C VAL A 270 -23.23 -26.65 10.00
N GLN A 271 -23.58 -25.54 9.34
CA GLN A 271 -23.69 -25.41 7.90
C GLN A 271 -22.83 -24.23 7.45
N VAL A 272 -22.01 -24.44 6.42
CA VAL A 272 -21.13 -23.40 5.88
C VAL A 272 -21.31 -23.31 4.37
N THR A 273 -21.33 -22.08 3.86
CA THR A 273 -21.19 -21.80 2.44
C THR A 273 -20.03 -20.84 2.21
N LEU A 274 -19.32 -21.04 1.11
CA LEU A 274 -18.27 -20.17 0.60
C LEU A 274 -18.74 -19.65 -0.77
N ASN A 275 -18.83 -18.33 -0.92
CA ASN A 275 -19.29 -17.66 -2.14
C ASN A 275 -20.67 -18.18 -2.60
N GLY A 276 -21.56 -18.47 -1.63
CA GLY A 276 -22.91 -19.00 -1.86
C GLY A 276 -22.99 -20.50 -2.16
N ALA A 277 -21.86 -21.19 -2.35
CA ALA A 277 -21.81 -22.64 -2.55
C ALA A 277 -21.56 -23.38 -1.23
N THR A 278 -22.18 -24.54 -1.03
CA THR A 278 -21.96 -25.36 0.18
C THR A 278 -20.48 -25.75 0.32
N ALA A 279 -19.91 -25.44 1.48
CA ALA A 279 -18.55 -25.81 1.85
C ALA A 279 -18.58 -27.04 2.76
N THR A 280 -17.97 -28.15 2.31
CA THR A 280 -17.89 -29.38 3.12
C THR A 280 -16.87 -29.20 4.23
N VAL A 281 -17.32 -29.21 5.48
CA VAL A 281 -16.48 -28.97 6.66
C VAL A 281 -16.33 -30.20 7.54
N THR A 282 -15.22 -30.27 8.26
CA THR A 282 -15.00 -31.21 9.36
C THR A 282 -15.00 -30.48 10.69
N THR A 283 -15.54 -31.10 11.75
CA THR A 283 -15.57 -30.51 13.10
C THR A 283 -14.69 -31.29 14.08
N ASN A 284 -13.86 -30.60 14.86
CA ASN A 284 -13.04 -31.19 15.92
C ASN A 284 -13.21 -30.37 17.22
N LYS A 285 -13.60 -31.02 18.32
CA LYS A 285 -13.87 -30.35 19.61
C LYS A 285 -12.75 -30.61 20.61
N THR A 286 -12.14 -29.53 21.12
CA THR A 286 -11.13 -29.53 22.18
C THR A 286 -11.58 -28.64 23.32
N GLY A 287 -11.82 -29.23 24.50
CA GLY A 287 -12.40 -28.50 25.63
C GLY A 287 -13.76 -27.89 25.26
N ARG A 288 -13.86 -26.57 25.35
CA ARG A 288 -15.08 -25.80 25.03
C ARG A 288 -15.09 -25.23 23.61
N THR A 289 -14.07 -25.52 22.79
CA THR A 289 -13.93 -24.96 21.44
C THR A 289 -14.09 -26.06 20.39
N THR A 290 -14.94 -25.81 19.40
CA THR A 290 -15.09 -26.64 18.21
C THR A 290 -14.45 -25.92 17.01
N ALA A 291 -13.41 -26.51 16.44
CA ALA A 291 -12.83 -26.08 15.17
C ALA A 291 -13.66 -26.65 14.02
N VAL A 292 -14.13 -25.77 13.13
CA VAL A 292 -14.85 -26.09 11.89
C VAL A 292 -13.90 -25.79 10.73
N THR A 293 -13.36 -26.83 10.10
CA THR A 293 -12.32 -26.71 9.08
C THR A 293 -12.87 -27.03 7.69
N TYR A 294 -12.64 -26.12 6.76
CA TYR A 294 -12.84 -26.33 5.32
C TYR A 294 -11.47 -26.45 4.65
N THR A 295 -11.30 -27.48 3.82
CA THR A 295 -10.11 -27.62 2.94
C THR A 295 -10.55 -27.39 1.50
N ALA A 296 -9.95 -26.40 0.86
CA ALA A 296 -10.25 -26.08 -0.52
C ALA A 296 -9.71 -27.18 -1.45
N PRO A 297 -10.49 -27.63 -2.45
CA PRO A 297 -10.04 -28.65 -3.40
C PRO A 297 -8.93 -28.14 -4.35
N SER A 298 -8.80 -26.82 -4.46
CA SER A 298 -7.75 -26.09 -5.17
C SER A 298 -7.51 -24.77 -4.43
N LEU A 299 -6.34 -24.17 -4.61
CA LEU A 299 -6.04 -22.89 -3.97
C LEU A 299 -7.09 -21.81 -4.31
N LEU A 300 -7.52 -21.08 -3.29
CA LEU A 300 -8.42 -19.95 -3.45
C LEU A 300 -7.67 -18.78 -4.12
N PRO A 301 -8.25 -18.09 -5.12
CA PRO A 301 -7.56 -17.00 -5.81
C PRO A 301 -7.16 -15.86 -4.89
N ALA A 302 -5.93 -15.38 -5.02
CA ALA A 302 -5.45 -14.17 -4.35
C ALA A 302 -6.22 -12.93 -4.81
N GLY A 303 -6.34 -11.92 -3.92
CA GLY A 303 -6.93 -10.62 -4.25
C GLY A 303 -8.44 -10.62 -4.53
N VAL A 304 -9.11 -11.77 -4.40
CA VAL A 304 -10.57 -11.90 -4.55
C VAL A 304 -11.24 -11.88 -3.18
N THR A 305 -12.30 -11.08 -3.04
CA THR A 305 -13.18 -11.12 -1.88
C THR A 305 -13.96 -12.43 -1.86
N ASN A 306 -13.70 -13.25 -0.85
CA ASN A 306 -14.45 -14.44 -0.51
C ASN A 306 -15.47 -14.11 0.57
N THR A 307 -16.70 -14.62 0.46
CA THR A 307 -17.76 -14.45 1.45
C THR A 307 -18.11 -15.79 2.07
N ILE A 308 -18.07 -15.88 3.39
CA ILE A 308 -18.54 -17.02 4.16
C ILE A 308 -19.90 -16.69 4.76
N PHE A 309 -20.83 -17.62 4.62
CA PHE A 309 -22.01 -17.69 5.50
C PHE A 309 -21.93 -18.97 6.31
N ILE A 310 -22.04 -18.84 7.64
CA ILE A 310 -22.09 -19.95 8.57
C ILE A 310 -23.39 -19.87 9.39
N GLN A 311 -24.02 -21.02 9.61
CA GLN A 311 -25.15 -21.20 10.51
C GLN A 311 -24.88 -22.39 11.43
N PHE A 312 -25.25 -22.27 12.70
CA PHE A 312 -25.15 -23.35 13.68
C PHE A 312 -26.18 -23.18 14.79
N ALA A 313 -26.42 -24.23 15.57
CA ALA A 313 -27.37 -24.20 16.68
C ALA A 313 -26.75 -24.74 17.96
N ASP A 314 -27.27 -24.29 19.10
CA ASP A 314 -26.91 -24.82 20.40
C ASP A 314 -27.73 -26.08 20.77
N ASP A 315 -27.36 -26.72 21.87
CA ASP A 315 -28.04 -27.91 22.42
C ASP A 315 -29.17 -27.58 23.41
N ALA A 316 -29.52 -26.30 23.56
CA ALA A 316 -30.61 -25.86 24.42
C ALA A 316 -31.97 -26.33 23.88
N GLN A 317 -33.00 -26.27 24.75
CA GLN A 317 -34.36 -26.63 24.40
C GLN A 317 -35.32 -25.47 24.78
N PRO A 318 -35.86 -24.73 23.79
CA PRO A 318 -35.62 -24.83 22.35
C PRO A 318 -34.19 -24.39 21.97
N ALA A 319 -33.68 -24.89 20.84
CA ALA A 319 -32.36 -24.53 20.35
C ALA A 319 -32.33 -23.09 19.81
N HIS A 320 -31.26 -22.37 20.12
CA HIS A 320 -30.96 -21.06 19.55
C HIS A 320 -30.11 -21.27 18.29
N THR A 321 -30.51 -20.63 17.19
CA THR A 321 -29.76 -20.67 15.93
C THR A 321 -28.99 -19.38 15.76
N ASN A 322 -27.68 -19.49 15.53
CA ASN A 322 -26.80 -18.39 15.20
C ASN A 322 -26.40 -18.48 13.73
N SER A 323 -26.22 -17.32 13.11
CA SER A 323 -25.63 -17.23 11.78
C SER A 323 -24.79 -15.97 11.65
N ALA A 324 -23.73 -16.06 10.86
CA ALA A 324 -22.87 -14.94 10.55
C ALA A 324 -22.51 -14.95 9.06
N THR A 325 -22.37 -13.75 8.50
CA THR A 325 -21.78 -13.54 7.17
C THR A 325 -20.59 -12.62 7.31
N PHE A 326 -19.43 -13.05 6.81
CA PHE A 326 -18.23 -12.22 6.80
C PHE A 326 -17.43 -12.48 5.53
N SER A 327 -16.64 -11.49 5.13
CA SER A 327 -15.81 -11.58 3.93
C SER A 327 -14.33 -11.42 4.27
N TYR A 328 -13.48 -12.04 3.47
CA TYR A 328 -12.03 -11.97 3.57
C TYR A 328 -11.40 -11.95 2.18
N VAL A 329 -10.14 -11.51 2.10
CA VAL A 329 -9.35 -11.52 0.86
C VAL A 329 -8.09 -12.31 1.12
N GLU A 330 -7.74 -13.21 0.21
CA GLU A 330 -6.45 -13.91 0.30
C GLU A 330 -5.32 -12.96 -0.08
N ILE A 331 -4.25 -12.98 0.72
CA ILE A 331 -3.05 -12.23 0.40
C ILE A 331 -2.49 -12.69 -0.96
N PRO A 332 -1.80 -11.81 -1.70
CA PRO A 332 -1.06 -12.24 -2.87
C PRO A 332 -0.07 -13.37 -2.55
N TYR A 333 -0.04 -14.37 -3.42
CA TYR A 333 0.88 -15.49 -3.28
C TYR A 333 1.46 -15.95 -4.60
N THR A 334 2.71 -16.40 -4.55
CA THR A 334 3.44 -16.92 -5.71
C THR A 334 3.65 -18.42 -5.57
N THR A 335 3.32 -19.19 -6.60
CA THR A 335 3.69 -20.62 -6.67
C THR A 335 5.10 -20.76 -7.19
N ILE A 336 5.98 -21.41 -6.43
CA ILE A 336 7.36 -21.64 -6.82
C ILE A 336 7.40 -22.59 -8.03
N PRO A 337 8.22 -22.30 -9.06
CA PRO A 337 8.46 -23.26 -10.14
C PRO A 337 9.02 -24.59 -9.58
N PRO A 338 8.46 -25.77 -9.94
CA PRO A 338 8.94 -27.05 -9.43
C PRO A 338 10.44 -27.30 -9.65
N GLY A 339 11.02 -26.73 -10.72
CA GLY A 339 12.45 -26.82 -11.03
C GLY A 339 13.38 -26.07 -10.08
N SER A 340 12.86 -25.21 -9.19
CA SER A 340 13.65 -24.48 -8.21
C SER A 340 13.99 -25.31 -6.96
N ALA A 341 13.29 -26.43 -6.73
CA ALA A 341 13.55 -27.30 -5.57
C ALA A 341 14.85 -28.09 -5.75
N LEU A 342 15.70 -28.08 -4.71
CA LEU A 342 16.89 -28.90 -4.61
C LEU A 342 16.64 -30.12 -3.70
N PRO A 343 17.24 -31.29 -4.01
CA PRO A 343 17.24 -32.41 -3.08
C PRO A 343 18.13 -32.10 -1.88
N ALA A 344 17.82 -32.69 -0.71
CA ALA A 344 18.61 -32.49 0.50
C ALA A 344 20.11 -32.80 0.34
N THR A 345 20.48 -33.72 -0.56
CA THR A 345 21.87 -34.07 -0.87
C THR A 345 22.65 -32.95 -1.58
N ALA A 346 21.96 -31.93 -2.11
CA ALA A 346 22.58 -30.79 -2.78
C ALA A 346 23.00 -29.66 -1.83
N VAL A 347 22.63 -29.76 -0.54
CA VAL A 347 22.85 -28.74 0.49
C VAL A 347 23.44 -29.40 1.73
N ASP A 348 24.39 -28.75 2.37
CA ASP A 348 24.94 -29.22 3.65
C ASP A 348 23.95 -28.87 4.77
N THR A 349 23.02 -29.77 5.06
CA THR A 349 21.97 -29.54 6.07
C THR A 349 22.50 -29.50 7.51
N THR A 350 23.80 -29.69 7.73
CA THR A 350 24.45 -29.47 9.04
C THR A 350 24.85 -28.00 9.24
N GLN A 351 24.88 -27.21 8.17
CA GLN A 351 25.32 -25.82 8.14
C GLN A 351 24.10 -24.89 8.12
N ARG A 352 23.47 -24.72 9.29
CA ARG A 352 22.34 -23.79 9.51
C ARG A 352 22.78 -22.33 9.35
N GLY A 353 21.91 -21.49 8.78
CA GLY A 353 22.16 -20.06 8.66
C GLY A 353 21.92 -19.48 7.27
N PHE A 354 22.49 -18.29 7.07
CA PHE A 354 22.44 -17.48 5.85
C PHE A 354 23.85 -17.07 5.42
N LEU A 355 24.07 -16.91 4.11
CA LEU A 355 25.19 -16.11 3.61
C LEU A 355 24.73 -14.67 3.48
N TYR A 356 25.48 -13.74 4.05
CA TYR A 356 25.15 -12.31 4.08
C TYR A 356 26.30 -11.51 3.46
N ARG A 357 26.02 -10.67 2.47
CA ARG A 357 26.99 -9.77 1.83
C ARG A 357 26.47 -8.36 1.87
N ILE A 358 27.32 -7.42 2.27
CA ILE A 358 26.99 -5.99 2.37
C ILE A 358 27.88 -5.15 1.47
N HIS A 359 27.28 -4.13 0.88
CA HIS A 359 27.97 -3.02 0.24
C HIS A 359 27.49 -1.70 0.83
N GLN A 360 28.40 -0.91 1.37
CA GLN A 360 28.11 0.44 1.88
C GLN A 360 28.90 1.46 1.07
N ILE A 361 28.25 2.56 0.66
CA ILE A 361 28.91 3.71 0.00
C ILE A 361 29.08 4.83 1.02
N ASP A 362 30.25 5.46 1.07
CA ASP A 362 30.53 6.58 1.97
C ASP A 362 29.63 7.79 1.64
N SER A 363 28.61 8.04 2.48
CA SER A 363 27.69 9.17 2.34
C SER A 363 28.34 10.51 2.65
N GLY A 364 29.41 10.55 3.46
CA GLY A 364 30.17 11.77 3.71
C GLY A 364 30.95 12.23 2.47
N ALA A 365 31.44 11.29 1.67
CA ALA A 365 32.17 11.57 0.43
C ALA A 365 31.26 11.77 -0.79
N ASN A 366 30.10 11.10 -0.84
CA ASN A 366 29.25 11.02 -2.04
C ASN A 366 27.84 11.59 -1.85
N GLY A 367 27.50 12.06 -0.66
CA GLY A 367 26.13 12.43 -0.29
C GLY A 367 25.23 11.21 -0.08
N VAL A 368 23.98 11.47 0.29
CA VAL A 368 22.93 10.45 0.30
C VAL A 368 22.45 10.23 -1.13
N LEU A 369 22.52 8.99 -1.58
CA LEU A 369 22.09 8.60 -2.92
C LEU A 369 20.63 8.14 -2.88
N ALA A 370 19.90 8.26 -3.98
CA ALA A 370 18.63 7.56 -4.08
C ALA A 370 18.83 6.04 -3.93
N ALA A 371 17.90 5.36 -3.26
CA ALA A 371 17.95 3.91 -3.11
C ALA A 371 16.61 3.27 -3.51
N ASN A 372 16.72 2.31 -4.42
CA ASN A 372 15.68 1.41 -4.88
C ASN A 372 16.35 0.07 -5.24
N ILE A 373 15.58 -0.96 -5.59
CA ILE A 373 16.13 -2.28 -5.91
C ILE A 373 17.10 -2.22 -7.10
N ALA A 374 16.86 -1.38 -8.10
CA ALA A 374 17.76 -1.24 -9.24
C ALA A 374 19.15 -0.74 -8.81
N HIS A 375 19.19 0.29 -7.98
CA HIS A 375 20.43 0.81 -7.38
C HIS A 375 21.10 -0.23 -6.49
N ALA A 376 20.34 -0.92 -5.64
CA ALA A 376 20.84 -1.95 -4.74
C ALA A 376 21.52 -3.10 -5.50
N GLU A 377 20.88 -3.60 -6.56
CA GLU A 377 21.43 -4.64 -7.44
C GLU A 377 22.70 -4.16 -8.16
N ALA A 378 22.69 -2.93 -8.69
CA ALA A 378 23.86 -2.34 -9.34
C ALA A 378 25.02 -2.13 -8.35
N GLN A 379 24.72 -1.72 -7.12
CA GLN A 379 25.69 -1.53 -6.03
C GLN A 379 26.31 -2.87 -5.62
N LEU A 380 25.49 -3.90 -5.37
CA LEU A 380 25.95 -5.25 -5.06
C LEU A 380 26.72 -5.90 -6.21
N ALA A 381 26.47 -5.49 -7.45
CA ALA A 381 27.22 -5.90 -8.64
C ALA A 381 28.53 -5.10 -8.85
N GLY A 382 28.76 -4.02 -8.11
CA GLY A 382 29.91 -3.12 -8.29
C GLY A 382 29.83 -2.28 -9.58
N LEU A 383 28.61 -1.95 -10.01
CA LEU A 383 28.31 -1.24 -11.26
C LEU A 383 27.65 0.13 -11.04
N LEU A 384 27.16 0.43 -9.84
CA LEU A 384 26.58 1.74 -9.52
C LEU A 384 27.69 2.80 -9.50
N ALA A 385 27.52 3.86 -10.30
CA ALA A 385 28.51 4.92 -10.50
C ALA A 385 27.82 6.28 -10.69
N PRO A 386 28.48 7.41 -10.35
CA PRO A 386 27.99 8.72 -10.72
C PRO A 386 28.07 8.93 -12.24
N PRO A 387 27.31 9.89 -12.82
CA PRO A 387 27.41 10.22 -14.24
C PRO A 387 28.86 10.47 -14.69
N GLY A 388 29.35 9.65 -15.63
CA GLY A 388 30.72 9.74 -16.17
C GLY A 388 31.85 9.28 -15.24
N GLY A 389 31.52 8.77 -14.05
CA GLY A 389 32.50 8.35 -13.04
C GLY A 389 32.81 6.85 -13.02
N GLN A 390 33.62 6.45 -12.04
CA GLN A 390 33.90 5.06 -11.72
C GLN A 390 32.87 4.50 -10.72
N PRO A 391 32.67 3.17 -10.65
CA PRO A 391 31.82 2.58 -9.64
C PRO A 391 32.21 2.99 -8.21
N TYR A 392 31.19 3.24 -7.39
CA TYR A 392 31.38 3.59 -5.98
C TYR A 392 32.09 2.46 -5.24
N GLN A 393 32.98 2.83 -4.32
CA GLN A 393 33.73 1.86 -3.52
C GLN A 393 32.88 1.30 -2.37
N ASN A 394 33.10 0.03 -2.03
CA ASN A 394 32.54 -0.57 -0.83
C ASN A 394 33.40 -0.20 0.38
N VAL A 395 32.84 0.52 1.35
CA VAL A 395 33.51 0.80 2.62
C VAL A 395 33.16 -0.19 3.73
N ALA A 396 32.20 -1.08 3.51
CA ALA A 396 31.81 -2.09 4.48
C ALA A 396 32.97 -3.06 4.78
N GLY A 397 33.04 -3.51 6.04
CA GLY A 397 33.97 -4.54 6.47
C GLY A 397 33.66 -5.88 5.78
N ALA A 398 34.70 -6.53 5.24
CA ALA A 398 34.56 -7.83 4.60
C ALA A 398 34.36 -8.95 5.65
N GLY A 399 33.47 -9.89 5.34
CA GLY A 399 33.28 -11.12 6.10
C GLY A 399 34.38 -12.16 5.83
N THR A 400 34.22 -13.34 6.44
CA THR A 400 35.26 -14.38 6.44
C THR A 400 35.23 -15.30 5.22
N GLN A 401 34.18 -15.25 4.40
CA GLN A 401 34.09 -16.06 3.19
C GLN A 401 34.95 -15.49 2.06
N PRO A 402 35.35 -16.31 1.06
CA PRO A 402 36.22 -15.86 -0.04
C PRO A 402 35.66 -14.70 -0.88
N ASP A 403 34.33 -14.54 -0.93
CA ASP A 403 33.63 -13.45 -1.62
C ASP A 403 33.36 -12.24 -0.70
N GLY A 404 33.91 -12.24 0.51
CA GLY A 404 33.72 -11.20 1.52
C GLY A 404 32.37 -11.29 2.25
N SER A 405 31.60 -12.36 2.07
CA SER A 405 30.35 -12.57 2.82
C SER A 405 30.59 -13.07 4.26
N PHE A 406 29.59 -12.84 5.10
CA PHE A 406 29.46 -13.35 6.47
C PHE A 406 28.56 -14.57 6.50
N VAL A 407 28.79 -15.46 7.46
CA VAL A 407 27.84 -16.52 7.80
C VAL A 407 27.04 -16.08 9.02
N VAL A 408 25.74 -15.89 8.85
CA VAL A 408 24.80 -15.60 9.95
C VAL A 408 24.16 -16.93 10.37
N THR A 409 24.53 -17.46 11.53
CA THR A 409 24.14 -18.82 11.95
C THR A 409 22.73 -18.92 12.51
N ASP A 410 22.22 -17.81 13.06
CA ASP A 410 20.89 -17.72 13.68
C ASP A 410 19.89 -17.09 12.70
N ALA A 411 19.02 -16.20 13.16
CA ALA A 411 18.01 -15.52 12.34
C ALA A 411 18.53 -14.20 11.74
N ILE A 412 17.84 -13.70 10.72
CA ILE A 412 17.94 -12.30 10.29
C ILE A 412 17.05 -11.48 11.22
N ASN A 413 17.68 -10.78 12.18
CA ASN A 413 17.02 -9.92 13.17
C ASN A 413 17.96 -8.75 13.49
N PHE A 414 18.00 -7.76 12.62
CA PHE A 414 19.02 -6.71 12.62
C PHE A 414 18.45 -5.33 12.94
N SER A 415 19.18 -4.58 13.76
CA SER A 415 19.01 -3.15 13.97
C SER A 415 20.39 -2.48 13.99
N LEU A 416 20.52 -1.24 13.50
CA LEU A 416 21.74 -0.46 13.62
C LEU A 416 21.98 -0.07 15.10
N ASP A 417 20.96 0.45 15.79
CA ASP A 417 20.96 0.66 17.24
C ASP A 417 20.35 -0.54 17.99
N THR A 418 21.20 -1.49 18.39
CA THR A 418 20.75 -2.67 19.15
C THR A 418 20.14 -2.35 20.53
N THR A 419 20.23 -1.11 21.01
CA THR A 419 19.56 -0.67 22.24
C THR A 419 18.13 -0.20 22.02
N ALA A 420 17.76 0.07 20.77
CA ALA A 420 16.42 0.36 20.28
C ALA A 420 16.06 -0.65 19.17
N PRO A 421 15.57 -1.85 19.53
CA PRO A 421 15.17 -2.86 18.56
C PRO A 421 14.16 -2.32 17.54
N GLU A 422 14.35 -2.69 16.28
CA GLU A 422 13.56 -2.23 15.13
C GLU A 422 12.80 -3.42 14.53
N GLY A 423 11.47 -3.41 14.62
CA GLY A 423 10.62 -4.39 13.94
C GLY A 423 9.66 -5.14 14.86
N VAL A 424 9.38 -6.40 14.52
CA VAL A 424 8.41 -7.28 15.22
C VAL A 424 9.04 -8.01 16.39
N PHE A 425 10.33 -8.33 16.31
CA PHE A 425 11.05 -9.11 17.31
C PHE A 425 11.93 -8.18 18.16
N THR A 426 12.44 -8.75 19.26
CA THR A 426 13.39 -8.07 20.16
C THR A 426 14.69 -8.87 20.21
N ASN A 427 15.73 -8.30 20.83
CA ASN A 427 17.10 -8.86 20.89
C ASN A 427 17.82 -8.81 19.54
N ASP A 428 17.74 -7.66 18.90
CA ASP A 428 18.37 -7.41 17.61
C ASP A 428 19.88 -7.42 17.73
N VAL A 429 20.53 -7.81 16.64
CA VAL A 429 21.98 -7.76 16.52
C VAL A 429 22.39 -6.74 15.45
N ALA A 430 23.58 -6.19 15.59
CA ALA A 430 24.08 -5.23 14.61
C ALA A 430 24.21 -5.86 13.22
N PHE A 431 23.94 -5.07 12.18
CA PHE A 431 24.23 -5.47 10.79
C PHE A 431 25.71 -5.86 10.63
N PRO A 432 26.01 -7.08 10.16
CA PRO A 432 27.39 -7.48 9.90
C PRO A 432 28.04 -6.55 8.86
N GLY A 433 29.27 -6.10 9.15
CA GLY A 433 30.09 -5.35 8.19
C GLY A 433 29.81 -3.85 8.06
N ILE A 434 28.78 -3.29 8.71
CA ILE A 434 28.64 -1.82 8.80
C ILE A 434 29.82 -1.26 9.59
N VAL A 435 30.43 -0.20 9.06
CA VAL A 435 31.52 0.54 9.72
C VAL A 435 31.05 1.95 10.06
N GLY A 436 31.44 2.46 11.23
CA GLY A 436 30.98 3.77 11.71
C GLY A 436 29.61 3.72 12.40
N THR A 437 28.91 4.85 12.41
CA THR A 437 27.62 5.03 13.13
C THR A 437 26.45 5.31 12.19
N SER A 438 26.60 5.06 10.89
CA SER A 438 25.57 5.33 9.88
C SER A 438 25.36 4.08 9.01
N ALA A 439 24.09 3.84 8.67
CA ALA A 439 23.65 2.83 7.71
C ALA A 439 23.21 3.45 6.37
N ASP A 440 23.73 4.63 6.03
CA ASP A 440 23.41 5.29 4.77
C ASP A 440 24.02 4.55 3.57
N ASN A 441 23.34 4.64 2.43
CA ASN A 441 23.73 4.06 1.14
C ASN A 441 24.14 2.58 1.25
N VAL A 442 23.36 1.78 1.95
CA VAL A 442 23.62 0.35 2.17
C VAL A 442 22.80 -0.49 1.21
N ALA A 443 23.43 -1.52 0.66
CA ALA A 443 22.78 -2.62 -0.04
C ALA A 443 23.26 -3.94 0.54
N VAL A 444 22.34 -4.88 0.78
CA VAL A 444 22.61 -6.18 1.38
C VAL A 444 22.04 -7.29 0.50
N GLU A 445 22.79 -8.38 0.35
CA GLU A 445 22.37 -9.62 -0.28
C GLU A 445 22.42 -10.76 0.74
N ILE A 446 21.30 -11.45 0.92
CA ILE A 446 21.16 -12.60 1.80
C ILE A 446 20.76 -13.81 0.97
N ILE A 447 21.53 -14.89 1.09
CA ILE A 447 21.26 -16.16 0.43
C ILE A 447 20.95 -17.22 1.48
N ALA A 448 19.86 -17.96 1.25
CA ALA A 448 19.46 -19.08 2.09
C ALA A 448 18.86 -20.21 1.27
N TYR A 449 18.95 -21.42 1.82
CA TYR A 449 18.38 -22.63 1.30
C TYR A 449 17.30 -23.10 2.28
N LEU A 450 16.03 -22.77 2.00
CA LEU A 450 14.91 -22.97 2.92
C LEU A 450 14.33 -24.38 2.81
N ASP A 451 14.18 -25.06 3.93
CA ASP A 451 13.51 -26.38 4.02
C ASP A 451 11.99 -26.17 4.11
N LEU A 452 11.29 -26.34 2.99
CA LEU A 452 9.85 -26.11 2.89
C LEU A 452 9.10 -27.42 2.64
N THR A 453 7.99 -27.60 3.35
CA THR A 453 6.98 -28.62 3.02
C THR A 453 6.13 -28.18 1.85
N ALA A 454 5.54 -29.12 1.11
CA ALA A 454 4.54 -28.82 0.11
C ALA A 454 3.35 -28.08 0.73
N GLY A 455 2.82 -27.08 0.02
CA GLY A 455 1.68 -26.27 0.45
C GLY A 455 1.99 -24.78 0.55
N PHE A 456 1.07 -24.06 1.18
CA PHE A 456 1.15 -22.62 1.38
C PHE A 456 1.97 -22.27 2.62
N HIS A 457 2.83 -21.27 2.49
CA HIS A 457 3.64 -20.66 3.54
C HIS A 457 3.44 -19.16 3.48
N LYS A 458 3.26 -18.53 4.63
CA LYS A 458 3.18 -17.08 4.75
C LYS A 458 4.49 -16.55 5.32
N PHE A 459 5.17 -15.73 4.54
CA PHE A 459 6.40 -15.06 4.93
C PHE A 459 6.16 -13.57 5.16
N ALA A 460 7.08 -12.95 5.88
CA ALA A 460 7.14 -11.52 6.03
C ALA A 460 8.59 -11.04 6.15
N VAL A 461 8.82 -9.84 5.64
CA VAL A 461 10.06 -9.08 5.85
C VAL A 461 9.68 -7.76 6.52
N ASN A 462 10.26 -7.51 7.68
CA ASN A 462 10.25 -6.17 8.25
C ASN A 462 11.53 -5.46 7.80
N SER A 463 11.43 -4.25 7.24
CA SER A 463 12.60 -3.52 6.76
C SER A 463 12.44 -2.01 6.86
N ALA A 464 13.50 -1.32 7.25
CA ALA A 464 13.65 0.12 7.01
C ALA A 464 14.08 0.34 5.55
N ASP A 465 13.27 1.04 4.76
CA ASP A 465 13.29 1.07 3.30
C ASP A 465 12.93 -0.29 2.66
N GLY A 466 13.55 -0.63 1.53
CA GLY A 466 13.03 -1.65 0.63
C GLY A 466 13.81 -2.96 0.57
N PHE A 467 13.13 -3.98 0.03
CA PHE A 467 13.67 -5.30 -0.19
C PHE A 467 13.04 -5.99 -1.39
N ARG A 468 13.70 -7.07 -1.85
CA ARG A 468 13.16 -8.00 -2.84
C ARG A 468 13.59 -9.42 -2.50
N VAL A 469 12.65 -10.36 -2.47
CA VAL A 469 12.90 -11.80 -2.27
C VAL A 469 12.63 -12.55 -3.57
N THR A 470 13.59 -13.39 -3.99
CA THR A 470 13.49 -14.23 -5.18
C THR A 470 13.83 -15.68 -4.89
N VAL A 471 13.34 -16.61 -5.72
CA VAL A 471 13.64 -18.05 -5.66
C VAL A 471 14.05 -18.60 -7.03
N ALA A 472 15.11 -19.41 -7.05
CA ALA A 472 15.57 -20.11 -8.23
C ALA A 472 16.45 -21.30 -7.84
N ALA A 473 16.65 -22.25 -8.76
CA ALA A 473 17.58 -23.37 -8.54
C ALA A 473 19.02 -22.91 -8.26
N ASN A 474 19.39 -21.71 -8.72
CA ASN A 474 20.58 -20.97 -8.31
C ASN A 474 20.13 -19.61 -7.74
N PRO A 475 20.34 -19.32 -6.44
CA PRO A 475 19.80 -18.10 -5.84
C PRO A 475 20.46 -16.82 -6.38
N TYR A 476 21.63 -16.92 -7.02
CA TYR A 476 22.32 -15.77 -7.63
C TYR A 476 21.82 -15.43 -9.04
N ASP A 477 20.90 -16.21 -9.60
CA ASP A 477 20.31 -15.90 -10.91
C ASP A 477 19.33 -14.73 -10.79
N THR A 478 19.62 -13.65 -11.51
CA THR A 478 18.83 -12.40 -11.47
C THR A 478 17.38 -12.59 -11.95
N PHE A 479 17.13 -13.64 -12.75
CA PHE A 479 15.79 -13.99 -13.27
C PHE A 479 15.00 -14.91 -12.33
N GLY A 480 15.42 -15.05 -11.07
CA GLY A 480 14.66 -15.76 -10.06
C GLY A 480 13.22 -15.26 -9.94
N THR A 481 12.31 -16.18 -9.61
CA THR A 481 10.90 -15.87 -9.42
C THR A 481 10.73 -14.99 -8.19
N GLU A 482 10.10 -13.83 -8.35
CA GLU A 482 9.84 -12.90 -7.26
C GLU A 482 8.77 -13.46 -6.30
N LEU A 483 9.07 -13.45 -5.01
CA LEU A 483 8.19 -13.92 -3.94
C LEU A 483 7.60 -12.77 -3.15
N GLY A 484 8.36 -11.69 -2.95
CA GLY A 484 7.92 -10.49 -2.24
C GLY A 484 8.82 -9.31 -2.58
N ILE A 485 8.24 -8.11 -2.60
CA ILE A 485 8.95 -6.87 -2.93
C ILE A 485 8.35 -5.69 -2.16
N TYR A 486 9.20 -4.79 -1.71
CA TYR A 486 8.86 -3.43 -1.35
C TYR A 486 9.98 -2.55 -1.92
N ASP A 487 9.68 -1.76 -2.93
CA ASP A 487 10.66 -0.95 -3.66
C ASP A 487 10.34 0.53 -3.47
N SER A 488 10.53 1.01 -2.23
CA SER A 488 10.38 2.42 -1.83
C SER A 488 11.09 2.65 -0.50
N ARG A 489 11.17 3.91 -0.09
CA ARG A 489 11.64 4.34 1.23
C ARG A 489 10.57 4.10 2.29
N ARG A 490 10.96 3.77 3.53
CA ARG A 490 10.05 3.67 4.70
C ARG A 490 10.82 3.57 6.01
N ILE A 491 10.15 3.89 7.11
CA ILE A 491 10.57 3.40 8.44
C ILE A 491 10.40 1.87 8.52
N SER A 492 10.96 1.23 9.55
CA SER A 492 10.82 -0.21 9.79
C SER A 492 9.34 -0.62 9.79
N ALA A 493 8.91 -1.37 8.77
CA ALA A 493 7.55 -1.87 8.66
C ALA A 493 7.49 -3.27 8.01
N GLU A 494 6.45 -4.02 8.37
CA GLU A 494 6.20 -5.37 7.87
C GLU A 494 5.63 -5.36 6.43
N THR A 495 6.17 -6.23 5.57
CA THR A 495 5.53 -6.64 4.31
C THR A 495 5.32 -8.15 4.32
N GLN A 496 4.06 -8.59 4.28
CA GLN A 496 3.68 -10.01 4.23
C GLN A 496 3.49 -10.48 2.78
N PHE A 497 3.89 -11.72 2.47
CA PHE A 497 3.67 -12.34 1.16
C PHE A 497 3.48 -13.85 1.27
N GLY A 498 2.65 -14.42 0.39
CA GLY A 498 2.39 -15.85 0.35
C GLY A 498 3.29 -16.60 -0.64
N VAL A 499 3.66 -17.82 -0.29
CA VAL A 499 4.48 -18.70 -1.13
C VAL A 499 3.88 -20.09 -1.16
N VAL A 500 3.69 -20.66 -2.34
CA VAL A 500 3.24 -22.05 -2.50
C VAL A 500 4.40 -22.91 -2.98
N ALA A 501 4.87 -23.80 -2.12
CA ALA A 501 5.83 -24.84 -2.47
C ALA A 501 5.08 -26.03 -3.10
N PRO A 502 5.35 -26.40 -4.37
CA PRO A 502 4.62 -27.50 -5.02
C PRO A 502 4.96 -28.87 -4.45
N THR A 503 6.14 -29.04 -3.87
CA THR A 503 6.63 -30.29 -3.27
C THR A 503 7.47 -29.99 -2.03
N ASP A 504 7.64 -30.98 -1.15
CA ASP A 504 8.67 -30.92 -0.10
C ASP A 504 10.05 -30.75 -0.76
N GLY A 505 10.91 -29.89 -0.20
CA GLY A 505 12.25 -29.70 -0.73
C GLY A 505 13.01 -28.51 -0.15
N ILE A 506 14.27 -28.37 -0.58
CA ILE A 506 15.10 -27.23 -0.20
C ILE A 506 15.08 -26.19 -1.32
N TYR A 507 14.61 -24.99 -1.02
CA TYR A 507 14.41 -23.91 -1.99
C TYR A 507 15.45 -22.80 -1.79
N PRO A 508 16.34 -22.55 -2.77
CA PRO A 508 17.29 -21.45 -2.69
C PRO A 508 16.60 -20.11 -2.91
N ILE A 509 16.75 -19.20 -1.96
CA ILE A 509 16.24 -17.84 -2.02
C ILE A 509 17.36 -16.82 -2.02
N ARG A 510 17.06 -15.64 -2.55
CA ARG A 510 17.88 -14.44 -2.44
C ARG A 510 17.01 -13.28 -1.99
N LEU A 511 17.38 -12.67 -0.87
CA LEU A 511 16.81 -11.43 -0.34
C LEU A 511 17.81 -10.31 -0.58
N VAL A 512 17.40 -9.29 -1.33
CA VAL A 512 18.13 -8.02 -1.48
C VAL A 512 17.44 -6.98 -0.62
N PHE A 513 18.20 -6.22 0.16
CA PHE A 513 17.74 -5.12 1.00
C PHE A 513 18.53 -3.86 0.66
N PHE A 514 17.91 -2.68 0.75
CA PHE A 514 18.60 -1.41 0.64
C PHE A 514 18.18 -0.43 1.72
N ARG A 515 19.08 0.50 2.02
CA ARG A 515 18.85 1.62 2.94
C ARG A 515 19.46 2.90 2.35
N GLN A 516 18.66 3.96 2.29
CA GLN A 516 19.08 5.28 1.80
C GLN A 516 19.82 6.08 2.88
N SER A 517 19.11 6.66 3.84
CA SER A 517 19.66 7.36 5.02
C SER A 517 18.60 7.62 6.08
N GLN A 518 19.01 7.87 7.34
CA GLN A 518 18.11 8.47 8.32
C GLN A 518 17.79 9.89 7.86
N MET A 519 16.52 10.30 7.81
CA MET A 519 16.15 11.65 7.36
C MET A 519 15.45 12.39 8.49
N ALA A 520 15.39 13.72 8.40
CA ALA A 520 14.91 14.58 9.48
C ALA A 520 13.47 14.26 9.92
N ASP A 521 12.64 13.82 8.98
CA ASP A 521 11.27 13.37 9.17
C ASP A 521 11.15 11.87 9.50
N ASN A 522 12.23 11.10 9.46
CA ASN A 522 12.24 9.65 9.65
C ASN A 522 13.15 9.28 10.83
N SER A 523 12.54 9.14 12.01
CA SER A 523 13.23 8.78 13.24
C SER A 523 13.64 7.31 13.34
N GLY A 524 13.25 6.44 12.39
CA GLY A 524 13.58 5.02 12.40
C GLY A 524 15.01 4.76 11.92
N ASP A 525 15.72 3.87 12.62
CA ASP A 525 17.05 3.45 12.21
C ASP A 525 16.97 2.31 11.15
N ALA A 526 18.11 1.86 10.61
CA ALA A 526 18.12 0.68 9.76
C ALA A 526 17.71 -0.56 10.57
N GLY A 527 16.63 -1.23 10.13
CA GLY A 527 16.14 -2.49 10.67
C GLY A 527 15.86 -3.50 9.55
N LEU A 528 16.09 -4.80 9.81
CA LEU A 528 15.78 -5.89 8.87
C LEU A 528 15.50 -7.21 9.61
N GLU A 529 14.31 -7.77 9.36
CA GLU A 529 13.88 -9.06 9.89
C GLU A 529 13.30 -9.95 8.78
N PHE A 530 13.47 -11.28 8.88
CA PHE A 530 12.85 -12.24 7.96
C PHE A 530 12.22 -13.42 8.73
N TYR A 531 10.91 -13.59 8.59
CA TYR A 531 10.13 -14.53 9.39
C TYR A 531 8.96 -15.17 8.63
N THR A 532 8.40 -16.21 9.24
CA THR A 532 7.14 -16.83 8.82
C THR A 532 6.02 -16.46 9.76
N ILE A 533 4.80 -16.37 9.24
CA ILE A 533 3.57 -16.24 10.02
C ILE A 533 2.85 -17.58 9.95
N ASN A 534 2.69 -18.23 11.11
CA ASN A 534 2.01 -19.51 11.21
C ASN A 534 0.52 -19.37 10.91
N SER A 535 -0.16 -20.49 10.63
CA SER A 535 -1.62 -20.52 10.40
C SER A 535 -2.45 -19.95 11.56
N ASP A 536 -1.87 -19.87 12.76
CA ASP A 536 -2.48 -19.25 13.93
C ASP A 536 -2.13 -17.76 14.11
N GLY A 537 -1.51 -17.14 13.12
CA GLY A 537 -1.11 -15.72 13.15
C GLY A 537 0.18 -15.44 13.91
N THR A 538 0.81 -16.42 14.56
CA THR A 538 2.05 -16.20 15.30
C THR A 538 3.25 -16.04 14.37
N SER A 539 4.07 -15.02 14.59
CA SER A 539 5.30 -14.77 13.84
C SER A 539 6.50 -15.52 14.45
N VAL A 540 7.32 -16.13 13.59
CA VAL A 540 8.53 -16.88 14.00
C VAL A 540 9.66 -16.58 13.01
N LEU A 541 10.80 -16.11 13.52
CA LEU A 541 11.98 -15.83 12.70
C LEU A 541 12.40 -17.07 11.89
N VAL A 542 12.76 -16.86 10.63
CA VAL A 542 13.33 -17.93 9.80
C VAL A 542 14.66 -18.35 10.41
N ASN A 543 14.91 -19.65 10.44
CA ASN A 543 16.09 -20.28 11.03
C ASN A 543 16.21 -20.19 12.56
N GLN A 544 15.20 -19.71 13.28
CA GLN A 544 15.25 -19.57 14.74
C GLN A 544 15.52 -20.93 15.45
N PRO A 545 16.69 -21.13 16.09
CA PRO A 545 17.11 -22.45 16.58
C PRO A 545 16.23 -23.06 17.68
N ALA A 546 15.54 -22.23 18.46
CA ALA A 546 14.74 -22.65 19.61
C ALA A 546 13.25 -22.96 19.27
N SER A 547 12.80 -22.73 18.02
CA SER A 547 11.41 -22.93 17.63
C SER A 547 11.22 -24.20 16.81
N GLY A 548 10.30 -25.07 17.24
CA GLY A 548 9.91 -26.28 16.51
C GLY A 548 9.11 -26.00 15.24
N THR A 549 8.60 -24.78 15.06
CA THR A 549 7.79 -24.36 13.90
C THR A 549 8.55 -23.47 12.92
N SER A 550 9.78 -23.05 13.24
CA SER A 550 10.58 -22.20 12.34
C SER A 550 10.98 -22.95 11.06
N VAL A 551 10.79 -22.29 9.92
CA VAL A 551 11.39 -22.73 8.66
C VAL A 551 12.90 -22.74 8.80
N LYS A 552 13.53 -23.88 8.49
CA LYS A 552 14.98 -24.03 8.59
C LYS A 552 15.64 -23.37 7.39
N ALA A 553 16.75 -22.68 7.62
CA ALA A 553 17.62 -22.19 6.56
C ALA A 553 19.00 -22.83 6.67
N TYR A 554 19.60 -23.12 5.52
CA TYR A 554 20.99 -23.51 5.39
C TYR A 554 21.71 -22.48 4.53
N TRP A 555 23.01 -22.29 4.73
CA TRP A 555 23.79 -21.30 3.97
C TRP A 555 24.68 -21.95 2.90
N LYS A 556 24.94 -23.26 2.99
CA LYS A 556 25.96 -23.93 2.19
C LYS A 556 25.39 -24.95 1.22
N ARG A 557 25.47 -24.63 -0.07
CA ARG A 557 25.26 -25.58 -1.17
C ARG A 557 26.50 -26.45 -1.41
N THR A 558 26.28 -27.72 -1.70
CA THR A 558 27.33 -28.70 -2.05
C THR A 558 27.25 -29.16 -3.50
N ALA A 559 26.07 -29.12 -4.12
CA ALA A 559 25.91 -29.47 -5.53
C ALA A 559 26.45 -28.38 -6.46
N GLY A 560 27.02 -28.81 -7.59
CA GLY A 560 27.40 -27.91 -8.67
C GLY A 560 26.19 -27.20 -9.31
N TYR A 561 26.49 -26.12 -10.04
CA TYR A 561 25.56 -25.36 -10.87
C TYR A 561 26.27 -24.88 -12.15
N GLY A 562 25.49 -24.74 -13.22
CA GLY A 562 25.97 -24.20 -14.50
C GLY A 562 26.13 -22.69 -14.49
N SER A 563 26.53 -22.12 -15.62
CA SER A 563 26.60 -20.67 -15.80
C SER A 563 25.20 -20.02 -15.72
N PHE A 564 25.15 -18.77 -15.29
CA PHE A 564 23.90 -18.06 -15.02
C PHE A 564 24.07 -16.55 -15.19
N VAL A 565 22.97 -15.83 -15.35
CA VAL A 565 22.99 -14.36 -15.41
C VAL A 565 22.96 -13.83 -13.99
N LYS A 566 24.09 -13.27 -13.54
CA LYS A 566 24.25 -12.70 -12.20
C LYS A 566 23.63 -11.31 -12.09
N TYR A 567 23.65 -10.53 -13.17
CA TYR A 567 23.08 -9.20 -13.21
C TYR A 567 22.58 -8.89 -14.62
N ALA A 568 21.39 -8.32 -14.71
CA ALA A 568 20.83 -7.75 -15.94
C ALA A 568 20.23 -6.39 -15.58
N GLY A 569 21.04 -5.34 -15.69
CA GLY A 569 20.67 -3.98 -15.34
C GLY A 569 20.14 -3.17 -16.53
N PRO A 570 19.35 -2.10 -16.31
CA PRO A 570 19.03 -1.46 -15.02
C PRO A 570 18.31 -2.36 -14.01
N THR A 571 17.42 -3.23 -14.49
CA THR A 571 16.75 -4.27 -13.72
C THR A 571 16.43 -5.49 -14.60
N ALA A 572 16.27 -6.66 -13.99
CA ALA A 572 15.85 -7.89 -14.66
C ALA A 572 14.32 -8.01 -14.79
N PHE A 573 13.59 -6.99 -14.35
CA PHE A 573 12.13 -6.91 -14.27
C PHE A 573 11.69 -5.45 -14.44
N VAL A 574 10.41 -5.20 -14.64
CA VAL A 574 9.86 -3.84 -14.60
C VAL A 574 9.73 -3.45 -13.13
N SER A 575 10.56 -2.54 -12.65
CA SER A 575 10.53 -2.11 -11.25
C SER A 575 9.19 -1.41 -10.94
N PRO A 576 8.54 -1.73 -9.80
CA PRO A 576 7.36 -1.02 -9.32
C PRO A 576 7.69 0.30 -8.61
N PHE A 577 8.96 0.67 -8.53
CA PHE A 577 9.40 1.95 -8.00
C PHE A 577 8.92 3.09 -8.91
N THR A 578 8.22 4.03 -8.30
CA THR A 578 7.62 5.20 -8.96
C THR A 578 8.06 6.50 -8.28
N GLY A 579 9.16 6.47 -7.52
CA GLY A 579 9.67 7.62 -6.79
C GLY A 579 10.56 8.56 -7.63
N PRO A 580 11.55 9.23 -7.02
CA PRO A 580 12.49 10.13 -7.69
C PRO A 580 13.09 9.59 -9.00
N ASP A 581 13.39 10.46 -9.96
CA ASP A 581 13.91 10.07 -11.29
C ASP A 581 15.40 9.66 -11.27
N VAL A 582 15.65 8.38 -10.95
CA VAL A 582 16.99 7.85 -10.61
C VAL A 582 17.49 6.77 -11.58
N GLY A 583 17.16 6.88 -12.88
CA GLY A 583 17.52 5.87 -13.87
C GLY A 583 19.01 5.80 -14.28
N PHE A 584 19.34 4.77 -15.06
CA PHE A 584 20.69 4.41 -15.51
C PHE A 584 20.91 4.78 -16.99
N LYS A 585 22.10 5.29 -17.31
CA LYS A 585 22.49 5.62 -18.69
C LYS A 585 22.83 4.39 -19.55
N THR A 586 23.17 3.27 -18.92
CA THR A 586 23.69 2.07 -19.57
C THR A 586 22.96 0.84 -19.06
N ALA A 587 22.55 -0.04 -19.98
CA ALA A 587 22.14 -1.40 -19.67
C ALA A 587 23.38 -2.31 -19.61
N SER A 588 23.52 -3.07 -18.54
CA SER A 588 24.71 -3.90 -18.29
C SER A 588 24.31 -5.32 -17.95
N ILE A 589 24.97 -6.30 -18.55
CA ILE A 589 24.78 -7.73 -18.29
C ILE A 589 26.06 -8.29 -17.70
N VAL A 590 25.93 -9.08 -16.63
CA VAL A 590 27.02 -9.88 -16.05
C VAL A 590 26.55 -11.33 -16.02
N ILE A 591 27.24 -12.18 -16.75
CA ILE A 591 27.05 -13.63 -16.76
C ILE A 591 28.18 -14.22 -15.92
N SER A 592 27.85 -15.04 -14.94
CA SER A 592 28.84 -15.75 -14.13
C SER A 592 29.05 -17.14 -14.69
N ASP A 593 30.30 -17.57 -14.71
CA ASP A 593 30.63 -18.99 -14.78
C ASP A 593 29.96 -19.71 -13.60
N GLY A 594 29.54 -20.94 -13.85
CA GLY A 594 29.08 -21.85 -12.81
C GLY A 594 30.25 -22.62 -12.21
N THR A 595 29.96 -23.40 -11.18
CA THR A 595 30.92 -24.38 -10.66
C THR A 595 31.12 -25.58 -11.59
N SER A 596 30.17 -25.80 -12.52
CA SER A 596 30.18 -26.95 -13.45
C SER A 596 30.48 -26.57 -14.90
N ASN A 597 30.27 -25.31 -15.30
CA ASN A 597 30.37 -24.86 -16.69
C ASN A 597 30.90 -23.42 -16.75
N THR A 598 31.69 -23.10 -17.78
CA THR A 598 32.14 -21.73 -18.07
C THR A 598 31.44 -21.19 -19.31
N VAL A 599 31.30 -19.88 -19.44
CA VAL A 599 30.62 -19.23 -20.57
C VAL A 599 31.53 -19.15 -21.81
N ASP A 600 31.00 -19.42 -23.00
CA ASP A 600 31.64 -19.03 -24.26
C ASP A 600 31.27 -17.58 -24.60
N ALA A 601 32.15 -16.64 -24.32
CA ALA A 601 31.89 -15.22 -24.58
C ALA A 601 31.62 -14.88 -26.05
N SER A 602 32.13 -15.68 -27.00
CA SER A 602 31.86 -15.46 -28.42
C SER A 602 30.42 -15.79 -28.83
N SER A 603 29.71 -16.55 -27.99
CA SER A 603 28.32 -16.93 -28.20
C SER A 603 27.31 -15.91 -27.67
N VAL A 604 27.77 -14.91 -26.89
CA VAL A 604 26.91 -13.94 -26.22
C VAL A 604 26.32 -12.98 -27.24
N ALA A 605 24.99 -12.88 -27.27
CA ALA A 605 24.26 -11.95 -28.12
C ALA A 605 23.09 -11.34 -27.35
N LEU A 606 22.97 -10.02 -27.39
CA LEU A 606 21.88 -9.26 -26.77
C LEU A 606 21.02 -8.61 -27.85
N LYS A 607 19.70 -8.63 -27.65
CA LYS A 607 18.76 -7.76 -28.34
C LYS A 607 18.01 -6.91 -27.34
N ILE A 608 17.75 -5.66 -27.70
CA ILE A 608 16.85 -4.76 -26.98
C ILE A 608 15.82 -4.24 -27.99
N ASP A 609 14.55 -4.28 -27.64
CA ASP A 609 13.41 -3.88 -28.49
C ASP A 609 13.48 -4.52 -29.89
N GLY A 610 13.77 -5.83 -29.89
CA GLY A 610 13.92 -6.65 -31.10
C GLY A 610 15.23 -6.41 -31.89
N SER A 611 15.98 -5.35 -31.57
CA SER A 611 17.18 -4.94 -32.30
C SER A 611 18.45 -5.57 -31.71
N SER A 612 19.27 -6.19 -32.55
CA SER A 612 20.56 -6.76 -32.14
C SER A 612 21.55 -5.67 -31.72
N ILE A 613 22.16 -5.84 -30.55
CA ILE A 613 23.16 -4.93 -29.99
C ILE A 613 24.56 -5.41 -30.41
N SER A 614 25.36 -4.51 -30.98
CA SER A 614 26.71 -4.81 -31.49
C SER A 614 27.82 -4.77 -30.42
N ALA A 615 27.46 -4.75 -29.14
CA ALA A 615 28.42 -4.71 -28.04
C ALA A 615 29.19 -6.04 -27.97
N THR A 616 30.49 -5.97 -27.64
CA THR A 616 31.35 -7.14 -27.52
C THR A 616 31.39 -7.61 -26.07
N ALA A 617 31.09 -8.88 -25.84
CA ALA A 617 31.21 -9.47 -24.51
C ALA A 617 32.68 -9.64 -24.11
N THR A 618 33.02 -9.32 -22.87
CA THR A 618 34.39 -9.45 -22.33
C THR A 618 34.41 -10.40 -21.14
N SER A 619 35.34 -11.35 -21.13
CA SER A 619 35.50 -12.29 -20.01
C SER A 619 36.71 -11.95 -19.15
N ALA A 620 36.51 -11.88 -17.84
CA ALA A 620 37.57 -11.74 -16.84
C ALA A 620 37.11 -12.36 -15.51
N ASN A 621 38.01 -13.06 -14.81
CA ASN A 621 37.78 -13.60 -13.46
C ASN A 621 36.48 -14.42 -13.30
N GLY A 622 36.14 -15.23 -14.32
CA GLY A 622 34.93 -16.05 -14.31
C GLY A 622 33.63 -15.28 -14.55
N LEU A 623 33.70 -14.01 -14.94
CA LEU A 623 32.56 -13.19 -15.33
C LEU A 623 32.67 -12.82 -16.81
N THR A 624 31.56 -12.92 -17.54
CA THR A 624 31.42 -12.42 -18.90
C THR A 624 30.45 -11.24 -18.88
N THR A 625 30.92 -10.06 -19.28
CA THR A 625 30.16 -8.81 -19.18
C THR A 625 29.86 -8.22 -20.55
N LEU A 626 28.74 -7.51 -20.64
CA LEU A 626 28.29 -6.79 -21.83
C LEU A 626 27.62 -5.48 -21.38
N ALA A 627 27.92 -4.36 -22.04
CA ALA A 627 27.29 -3.08 -21.73
C ALA A 627 26.76 -2.41 -22.99
N TYR A 628 25.62 -1.74 -22.88
CA TYR A 628 24.94 -1.03 -23.95
C TYR A 628 24.45 0.34 -23.46
N THR A 629 24.95 1.39 -24.11
CA THR A 629 24.45 2.75 -23.90
C THR A 629 23.55 3.11 -25.09
N PRO A 630 22.22 3.21 -24.89
CA PRO A 630 21.30 3.60 -25.96
C PRO A 630 21.59 5.00 -26.50
N ALA A 631 21.41 5.16 -27.81
CA ALA A 631 21.45 6.47 -28.46
C ALA A 631 20.09 7.18 -28.34
N GLY A 632 20.11 8.50 -28.21
CA GLY A 632 18.90 9.33 -28.15
C GLY A 632 18.21 9.33 -26.78
N LEU A 633 17.02 9.94 -26.74
CA LEU A 633 16.24 10.09 -25.51
C LEU A 633 15.87 8.75 -24.91
N GLN A 634 16.14 8.57 -23.62
CA GLN A 634 15.59 7.48 -22.81
C GLN A 634 14.88 8.07 -21.61
N LEU A 635 13.65 7.61 -21.37
CA LEU A 635 12.82 8.02 -20.25
C LEU A 635 12.73 6.84 -19.28
N PRO A 636 13.04 7.02 -17.98
CA PRO A 636 13.07 5.93 -17.01
C PRO A 636 11.77 5.11 -16.92
N ARG A 637 10.64 5.69 -17.29
CA ARG A 637 9.31 5.05 -17.27
C ARG A 637 9.01 4.24 -18.53
N THR A 638 9.90 4.29 -19.54
CA THR A 638 9.74 3.49 -20.75
C THR A 638 10.08 2.04 -20.46
N VAL A 639 9.14 1.14 -20.74
CA VAL A 639 9.39 -0.30 -20.67
C VAL A 639 10.06 -0.76 -21.96
N HIS A 640 11.22 -1.38 -21.81
CA HIS A 640 11.99 -2.02 -22.87
C HIS A 640 11.89 -3.53 -22.76
N THR A 641 12.07 -4.21 -23.90
CA THR A 641 12.17 -5.68 -23.95
C THR A 641 13.61 -6.08 -24.24
N ALA A 642 14.11 -7.13 -23.59
CA ALA A 642 15.45 -7.66 -23.85
C ALA A 642 15.42 -9.17 -24.10
N GLN A 643 16.37 -9.62 -24.93
CA GLN A 643 16.68 -11.03 -25.15
C GLN A 643 18.20 -11.23 -25.09
N LEU A 644 18.65 -12.07 -24.17
CA LEU A 644 20.04 -12.50 -24.07
C LEU A 644 20.15 -13.97 -24.46
N VAL A 645 21.11 -14.28 -25.33
CA VAL A 645 21.48 -15.65 -25.69
C VAL A 645 22.97 -15.84 -25.42
N TYR A 646 23.34 -16.97 -24.81
CA TYR A 646 24.72 -17.39 -24.62
C TYR A 646 24.81 -18.92 -24.54
N ALA A 647 26.00 -19.48 -24.63
CA ALA A 647 26.25 -20.91 -24.53
C ALA A 647 27.38 -21.21 -23.53
N ASP A 648 27.31 -22.38 -22.91
CA ASP A 648 28.43 -22.94 -22.17
C ASP A 648 29.56 -23.34 -23.12
N ALA A 649 30.81 -23.21 -22.66
CA ALA A 649 31.99 -23.55 -23.42
C ALA A 649 32.10 -25.07 -23.65
N GLY A 650 32.61 -25.45 -24.82
CA GLY A 650 32.82 -26.85 -25.22
C GLY A 650 31.90 -27.31 -26.35
N ALA A 651 32.27 -28.41 -27.01
CA ALA A 651 31.48 -28.97 -28.11
C ALA A 651 30.12 -29.47 -27.60
N GLY A 652 29.03 -28.87 -28.10
CA GLY A 652 27.66 -29.20 -27.66
C GLY A 652 27.25 -28.56 -26.33
N GLY A 653 27.91 -27.47 -25.92
CA GLY A 653 27.55 -26.71 -24.73
C GLY A 653 26.07 -26.29 -24.69
N ILE A 654 25.51 -26.20 -23.48
CA ILE A 654 24.10 -25.84 -23.28
C ILE A 654 23.89 -24.40 -23.73
N ARG A 655 22.84 -24.18 -24.53
CA ARG A 655 22.45 -22.84 -24.97
C ARG A 655 21.36 -22.30 -24.07
N HIS A 656 21.60 -21.10 -23.57
CA HIS A 656 20.70 -20.36 -22.70
C HIS A 656 20.01 -19.24 -23.49
N THR A 657 18.76 -18.98 -23.19
CA THR A 657 18.01 -17.86 -23.76
C THR A 657 17.14 -17.26 -22.67
N ASN A 658 17.41 -16.01 -22.33
CA ASN A 658 16.66 -15.25 -21.34
C ASN A 658 15.93 -14.12 -22.06
N THR A 659 14.68 -13.90 -21.69
CA THR A 659 13.86 -12.79 -22.19
C THR A 659 13.18 -12.12 -21.02
N TRP A 660 13.27 -10.80 -20.95
CA TRP A 660 12.65 -10.03 -19.87
C TRP A 660 12.22 -8.65 -20.35
N SER A 661 11.49 -7.94 -19.49
CA SER A 661 11.17 -6.53 -19.67
C SER A 661 11.75 -5.74 -18.51
N PHE A 662 12.18 -4.53 -18.78
CA PHE A 662 12.81 -3.66 -17.79
C PHE A 662 12.51 -2.20 -18.08
N ASN A 663 12.71 -1.35 -17.09
CA ASN A 663 12.58 0.10 -17.18
C ASN A 663 13.86 0.76 -16.62
N LEU A 664 13.79 2.05 -16.28
CA LEU A 664 14.86 2.83 -15.66
C LEU A 664 16.09 3.09 -16.54
N LEU A 665 15.97 3.04 -17.87
CA LEU A 665 16.96 3.68 -18.75
C LEU A 665 16.73 5.20 -18.79
N ARG A 666 17.80 5.97 -18.60
CA ARG A 666 17.75 7.43 -18.52
C ARG A 666 18.84 8.09 -19.35
N ASN A 667 18.42 8.93 -20.29
CA ASN A 667 19.33 9.74 -21.11
C ASN A 667 18.55 10.92 -21.72
N TYR A 668 18.67 12.12 -21.17
CA TYR A 668 17.90 13.29 -21.61
C TYR A 668 18.57 13.99 -22.77
N LEU A 669 18.30 13.47 -23.97
CA LEU A 669 18.66 14.09 -25.24
C LEU A 669 17.41 14.61 -25.94
N LEU A 670 17.17 15.91 -25.84
CA LEU A 670 16.02 16.59 -26.45
C LEU A 670 16.43 17.31 -27.73
N PRO A 671 15.65 17.20 -28.83
CA PRO A 671 15.82 18.05 -30.00
C PRO A 671 15.36 19.48 -29.71
N ALA A 672 15.38 20.36 -30.71
CA ALA A 672 14.74 21.66 -30.60
C ALA A 672 13.22 21.49 -30.29
N PRO A 673 12.65 22.29 -29.36
CA PRO A 673 11.23 22.22 -29.04
C PRO A 673 10.36 22.64 -30.22
N LEU A 674 9.16 22.07 -30.32
CA LEU A 674 8.11 22.55 -31.22
C LEU A 674 7.45 23.82 -30.68
N TYR A 675 7.25 23.83 -29.35
CA TYR A 675 6.71 24.94 -28.58
C TYR A 675 7.53 25.05 -27.29
N PHE A 676 7.84 26.28 -26.90
CA PHE A 676 8.66 26.57 -25.74
C PHE A 676 8.16 27.84 -25.06
N GLU A 677 8.06 27.82 -23.74
CA GLU A 677 7.72 28.94 -22.88
C GLU A 677 8.74 28.98 -21.74
N ASP A 678 9.57 30.02 -21.75
CA ASP A 678 10.58 30.32 -20.72
C ASP A 678 10.07 31.38 -19.73
N PHE A 679 8.81 31.83 -19.84
CA PHE A 679 8.17 32.84 -19.00
C PHE A 679 8.80 34.24 -19.04
N GLU A 680 9.97 34.43 -19.66
CA GLU A 680 10.68 35.70 -19.77
C GLU A 680 9.86 36.78 -20.47
N SER A 681 9.02 36.40 -21.44
CA SER A 681 8.15 37.34 -22.16
C SER A 681 6.90 37.75 -21.38
N THR A 682 6.58 37.03 -20.31
CA THR A 682 5.44 37.29 -19.42
C THR A 682 5.94 38.13 -18.25
N PRO A 683 5.44 39.37 -18.04
CA PRO A 683 5.84 40.16 -16.88
C PRO A 683 5.47 39.46 -15.58
N ALA A 684 6.35 39.52 -14.57
CA ALA A 684 5.98 39.12 -13.23
C ALA A 684 4.82 39.99 -12.72
N GLY A 685 3.76 39.37 -12.21
CA GLY A 685 2.64 40.12 -11.66
C GLY A 685 1.27 39.51 -11.88
N PRO A 686 0.24 40.07 -11.23
CA PRO A 686 -1.11 39.53 -11.30
C PRO A 686 -1.86 39.88 -12.61
N SER A 687 -1.21 40.57 -13.56
CA SER A 687 -1.84 40.94 -14.83
C SER A 687 -0.79 41.16 -15.94
N PRO A 688 -0.54 40.13 -16.77
CA PRO A 688 -1.13 38.79 -16.73
C PRO A 688 -0.48 37.90 -15.66
N MET A 689 -1.28 37.09 -14.92
CA MET A 689 -0.75 36.07 -13.99
C MET A 689 -0.02 34.94 -14.71
N VAL A 690 -0.46 34.61 -15.92
CA VAL A 690 0.00 33.45 -16.69
C VAL A 690 0.28 33.85 -18.13
N PRO A 691 1.06 33.05 -18.89
CA PRO A 691 1.36 33.34 -20.28
C PRO A 691 0.14 33.60 -21.16
N ALA A 692 0.31 34.36 -22.23
CA ALA A 692 -0.78 34.71 -23.13
C ALA A 692 -1.45 33.46 -23.74
N GLY A 693 -2.78 33.37 -23.59
CA GLY A 693 -3.57 32.24 -24.07
C GLY A 693 -3.66 31.05 -23.10
N TRP A 694 -2.93 31.08 -21.99
CA TRP A 694 -3.14 30.16 -20.88
C TRP A 694 -4.31 30.65 -20.03
N VAL A 695 -4.99 29.73 -19.35
CA VAL A 695 -6.16 30.00 -18.53
C VAL A 695 -5.92 29.49 -17.12
N ALA A 696 -5.88 30.39 -16.15
CA ALA A 696 -5.79 30.06 -14.74
C ALA A 696 -7.19 29.93 -14.12
N GLU A 697 -7.34 28.99 -13.20
CA GLU A 697 -8.50 28.79 -12.34
C GLU A 697 -7.97 28.54 -10.92
N ASN A 698 -8.45 29.27 -9.93
CA ASN A 698 -8.11 29.03 -8.53
C ASN A 698 -9.35 29.04 -7.65
N HIS A 699 -9.31 28.25 -6.59
CA HIS A 699 -10.30 28.22 -5.52
C HIS A 699 -9.67 28.51 -4.15
N THR A 700 -8.50 29.13 -4.18
CA THR A 700 -7.67 29.45 -3.02
C THR A 700 -8.29 30.58 -2.19
N GLY A 701 -8.13 30.48 -0.86
CA GLY A 701 -8.56 31.52 0.06
C GLY A 701 -7.79 32.81 -0.04
N GLN A 702 -8.54 33.92 -0.04
CA GLN A 702 -7.98 35.22 0.24
C GLN A 702 -7.62 35.32 1.73
N GLN A 703 -6.37 35.69 2.00
CA GLN A 703 -5.86 35.91 3.36
C GLN A 703 -5.45 37.38 3.54
N ASN A 704 -4.46 37.84 2.78
CA ASN A 704 -4.03 39.24 2.78
C ASN A 704 -4.38 39.92 1.46
N ALA A 705 -5.25 40.94 1.54
CA ALA A 705 -5.69 41.67 0.36
C ALA A 705 -4.57 42.52 -0.25
N GLY A 706 -4.57 42.63 -1.58
CA GLY A 706 -3.57 43.40 -2.34
C GLY A 706 -2.44 42.54 -2.89
N PHE A 707 -1.59 43.13 -3.71
CA PHE A 707 -0.54 42.45 -4.49
C PHE A 707 0.86 42.81 -3.97
N ASP A 708 1.30 42.16 -2.88
CA ASP A 708 2.61 42.31 -2.27
C ASP A 708 3.47 41.09 -2.62
N THR A 709 4.55 41.31 -3.36
CA THR A 709 5.46 40.24 -3.81
C THR A 709 6.28 39.64 -2.67
N THR A 710 6.38 40.32 -1.53
CA THR A 710 7.17 39.88 -0.36
C THR A 710 6.34 39.11 0.67
N ASP A 711 5.01 39.08 0.50
CA ASP A 711 4.08 38.36 1.38
C ASP A 711 3.40 37.21 0.61
N LEU A 712 3.78 35.98 0.90
CA LEU A 712 3.21 34.79 0.25
C LEU A 712 1.70 34.60 0.53
N ASN A 713 1.15 35.30 1.53
CA ASN A 713 -0.29 35.31 1.85
C ASN A 713 -1.10 36.34 1.04
N SER A 714 -0.42 37.18 0.26
CA SER A 714 -1.02 38.22 -0.56
C SER A 714 -1.89 37.65 -1.69
N ASP A 715 -2.87 38.42 -2.17
CA ASP A 715 -3.63 38.12 -3.39
C ASP A 715 -2.73 37.87 -4.62
N PHE A 716 -1.46 38.26 -4.58
CA PHE A 716 -0.46 37.98 -5.61
C PHE A 716 -0.32 36.48 -5.90
N TYR A 717 -0.40 35.63 -4.88
CA TYR A 717 -0.22 34.17 -4.98
C TYR A 717 -1.54 33.38 -4.85
N LEU A 718 -2.70 33.99 -5.16
CA LEU A 718 -4.00 33.30 -5.14
C LEU A 718 -4.13 32.16 -6.14
N GLY A 719 -3.29 32.16 -7.17
CA GLY A 719 -3.22 31.07 -8.13
C GLY A 719 -1.82 30.99 -8.71
N TRP A 720 -1.67 30.22 -9.78
CA TRP A 720 -0.46 30.22 -10.60
C TRP A 720 -0.13 31.65 -11.05
N VAL A 721 1.10 32.09 -10.78
CA VAL A 721 1.58 33.43 -11.08
C VAL A 721 3.03 33.39 -11.59
N VAL A 722 3.35 34.17 -12.63
CA VAL A 722 4.73 34.41 -13.04
C VAL A 722 5.40 35.35 -12.04
N VAL A 723 6.55 34.94 -11.52
CA VAL A 723 7.36 35.65 -10.53
C VAL A 723 8.75 35.96 -11.08
N ASP A 724 9.44 36.90 -10.45
CA ASP A 724 10.81 37.26 -10.80
C ASP A 724 11.78 36.77 -9.73
N LYS A 725 12.92 36.19 -10.14
CA LYS A 725 13.97 35.66 -9.27
C LYS A 725 14.49 36.69 -8.27
N SER A 726 14.44 37.99 -8.59
CA SER A 726 14.81 39.09 -7.68
C SER A 726 13.86 39.28 -6.49
N PHE A 727 12.67 38.68 -6.53
CA PHE A 727 11.79 38.61 -5.35
C PHE A 727 12.40 37.77 -4.23
N ASN A 728 13.40 36.94 -4.55
CA ASN A 728 14.23 36.20 -3.60
C ASN A 728 13.42 35.28 -2.69
N ILE A 729 12.50 34.52 -3.28
CA ILE A 729 11.75 33.44 -2.61
C ILE A 729 12.73 32.28 -2.42
N SER A 730 13.53 32.35 -1.36
CA SER A 730 14.74 31.52 -1.20
C SER A 730 14.52 30.01 -1.28
N LYS A 731 13.30 29.55 -0.96
CA LYS A 731 12.94 28.13 -1.01
C LYS A 731 12.94 27.59 -2.42
N ASP A 732 12.65 28.38 -3.45
CA ASP A 732 12.46 27.91 -4.82
C ASP A 732 13.77 27.41 -5.48
N PHE A 733 14.94 27.87 -5.02
CA PHE A 733 16.22 27.67 -5.72
C PHE A 733 16.99 26.42 -5.27
N GLY A 734 17.86 25.89 -6.14
CA GLY A 734 18.68 24.71 -5.89
C GLY A 734 18.46 23.59 -6.91
N VAL A 735 19.21 22.51 -6.76
CA VAL A 735 19.12 21.29 -7.59
C VAL A 735 19.13 20.05 -6.69
N SER A 736 18.54 18.96 -7.18
CA SER A 736 18.43 17.71 -6.43
C SER A 736 19.79 17.12 -6.10
N ALA A 737 19.99 16.84 -4.81
CA ALA A 737 21.19 16.15 -4.32
C ALA A 737 21.13 14.62 -4.55
N PHE A 738 19.92 14.06 -4.73
CA PHE A 738 19.69 12.62 -4.85
C PHE A 738 19.84 12.08 -6.27
N ALA A 739 19.59 12.93 -7.27
CA ALA A 739 19.56 12.56 -8.67
C ALA A 739 20.21 13.64 -9.55
N VAL A 740 21.54 13.57 -9.71
CA VAL A 740 22.23 14.43 -10.68
C VAL A 740 21.72 14.08 -12.08
N GLN A 741 21.23 15.09 -12.79
CA GLN A 741 20.68 14.99 -14.14
C GLN A 741 21.49 15.83 -15.13
N GLU A 742 21.56 15.35 -16.37
CA GLU A 742 22.16 16.04 -17.50
C GLU A 742 21.10 16.23 -18.58
N LEU A 743 20.92 17.46 -19.07
CA LEU A 743 20.15 17.73 -20.27
C LEU A 743 21.11 18.01 -21.43
N ASN A 744 21.01 17.25 -22.52
CA ASN A 744 21.85 17.39 -23.71
C ASN A 744 23.36 17.40 -23.39
N GLY A 745 23.77 16.66 -22.34
CA GLY A 745 25.15 16.57 -21.88
C GLY A 745 25.61 17.68 -20.93
N ASN A 746 24.72 18.61 -20.55
CA ASN A 746 25.01 19.66 -19.57
C ASN A 746 24.35 19.31 -18.23
N ALA A 747 25.14 19.27 -17.16
CA ALA A 747 24.62 19.06 -15.81
C ALA A 747 23.92 20.31 -15.27
N PHE A 748 22.89 20.12 -14.45
CA PHE A 748 22.28 21.21 -13.68
C PHE A 748 23.13 21.57 -12.47
N ASN A 749 23.22 22.87 -12.18
CA ASN A 749 23.97 23.43 -11.07
C ASN A 749 23.49 24.86 -10.79
N GLU A 750 23.10 25.18 -9.56
CA GLU A 750 22.49 26.48 -9.24
C GLU A 750 23.36 27.70 -9.64
N ASP A 751 24.69 27.56 -9.61
CA ASP A 751 25.60 28.67 -9.93
C ASP A 751 25.83 28.85 -11.44
N THR A 752 25.77 27.78 -12.23
CA THR A 752 26.23 27.77 -13.63
C THR A 752 25.18 27.37 -14.66
N ASN A 753 24.16 26.61 -14.24
CA ASN A 753 23.03 26.14 -15.04
C ASN A 753 21.85 25.84 -14.10
N PRO A 754 21.22 26.89 -13.51
CA PRO A 754 20.12 26.73 -12.56
C PRO A 754 18.84 26.25 -13.26
N LEU A 755 17.91 25.68 -12.49
CA LEU A 755 16.59 25.26 -12.98
C LEU A 755 15.66 26.45 -13.24
N LEU A 756 15.70 27.45 -12.36
CA LEU A 756 14.85 28.64 -12.46
C LEU A 756 15.70 29.87 -12.82
N VAL A 757 15.38 30.50 -13.94
CA VAL A 757 16.04 31.68 -14.50
C VAL A 757 15.05 32.84 -14.49
N ASN A 758 15.55 34.09 -14.34
CA ASN A 758 14.79 35.35 -14.20
C ASN A 758 13.29 35.22 -13.92
N HIS A 759 12.44 34.95 -14.92
CA HIS A 759 11.01 34.74 -14.73
C HIS A 759 10.64 33.25 -14.75
N TYR A 760 9.81 32.83 -13.81
CA TYR A 760 9.27 31.47 -13.74
C TYR A 760 7.84 31.49 -13.19
N ILE A 761 7.06 30.43 -13.41
CA ILE A 761 5.67 30.36 -12.92
C ILE A 761 5.60 29.53 -11.63
N ARG A 762 4.79 29.98 -10.66
CA ARG A 762 4.72 29.40 -9.31
C ARG A 762 3.30 29.32 -8.79
N SER A 763 3.00 28.27 -8.02
CA SER A 763 1.85 28.16 -7.14
C SER A 763 2.34 27.95 -5.70
N GLU A 764 1.85 28.79 -4.79
CA GLU A 764 2.18 28.80 -3.36
C GLU A 764 1.22 27.90 -2.60
N SER A 765 1.59 27.34 -1.45
CA SER A 765 0.63 26.79 -0.48
C SER A 765 1.15 26.94 0.97
N ASP A 766 2.48 27.02 1.18
CA ASP A 766 3.17 26.91 2.48
C ASP A 766 2.61 27.89 3.50
N SER A 767 2.63 29.15 3.11
CA SER A 767 2.21 30.24 3.97
C SER A 767 0.69 30.28 4.15
N ARG A 768 -0.07 29.52 3.35
CA ARG A 768 -1.53 29.60 3.31
C ARG A 768 -2.15 28.70 4.36
N GLN A 769 -3.10 29.24 5.12
CA GLN A 769 -3.84 28.59 6.21
C GLN A 769 -4.28 27.14 5.95
N ASN A 770 -4.10 26.33 7.00
CA ASN A 770 -4.72 25.03 7.21
C ASN A 770 -6.23 25.16 7.43
N GLY A 771 -7.01 25.13 6.36
CA GLY A 771 -8.46 25.04 6.47
C GLY A 771 -9.19 25.63 5.27
N PRO A 772 -10.50 25.37 5.13
CA PRO A 772 -11.20 25.76 3.93
C PRO A 772 -11.33 27.29 3.83
N PRO A 773 -10.96 27.87 2.68
CA PRO A 773 -10.40 27.17 1.51
C PRO A 773 -8.88 26.89 1.62
N GLY A 774 -8.49 25.63 1.38
CA GLY A 774 -7.10 25.26 1.10
C GLY A 774 -6.63 25.84 -0.24
N GLN A 775 -5.35 25.67 -0.60
CA GLN A 775 -4.83 26.07 -1.90
C GLN A 775 -5.31 25.08 -2.96
N ILE A 776 -5.97 25.55 -4.02
CA ILE A 776 -6.42 24.70 -5.13
C ILE A 776 -6.31 25.51 -6.42
N ASP A 777 -5.27 25.22 -7.19
CA ASP A 777 -4.88 25.99 -8.35
C ASP A 777 -4.75 25.11 -9.58
N TYR A 778 -5.25 25.63 -10.70
CA TYR A 778 -5.14 25.03 -12.02
C TYR A 778 -4.65 26.06 -13.02
N VAL A 779 -3.84 25.61 -13.98
CA VAL A 779 -3.56 26.39 -15.19
C VAL A 779 -3.60 25.49 -16.41
N THR A 780 -4.26 25.94 -17.48
CA THR A 780 -4.40 25.21 -18.74
C THR A 780 -3.70 25.94 -19.87
N THR A 781 -2.88 25.23 -20.64
CA THR A 781 -2.16 25.79 -21.79
C THR A 781 -3.11 26.14 -22.94
N THR A 782 -2.59 26.93 -23.90
CA THR A 782 -3.19 27.03 -25.24
C THR A 782 -3.23 25.65 -25.94
N ASN A 783 -3.92 25.58 -27.09
CA ASN A 783 -3.90 24.42 -27.97
C ASN A 783 -2.59 24.36 -28.78
N TYR A 784 -1.93 23.21 -28.75
CA TYR A 784 -0.80 22.88 -29.61
C TYR A 784 -1.25 22.02 -30.80
N ASP A 785 -0.81 22.39 -32.00
CA ASP A 785 -1.02 21.61 -33.22
C ASP A 785 0.18 20.69 -33.46
N LEU A 786 0.01 19.41 -33.12
CA LEU A 786 1.01 18.35 -33.25
C LEU A 786 0.71 17.43 -34.45
N SER A 787 -0.06 17.92 -35.44
CA SER A 787 -0.35 17.18 -36.67
C SER A 787 0.95 16.78 -37.39
N GLY A 788 1.07 15.51 -37.77
CA GLY A 788 2.25 14.95 -38.42
C GLY A 788 3.49 14.80 -37.52
N LYS A 789 3.36 15.03 -36.22
CA LYS A 789 4.44 14.82 -35.23
C LYS A 789 4.21 13.52 -34.47
N THR A 790 5.30 12.87 -34.08
CA THR A 790 5.29 11.59 -33.36
C THR A 790 6.29 11.61 -32.20
N GLY A 791 6.10 10.73 -31.22
CA GLY A 791 6.97 10.67 -30.06
C GLY A 791 6.90 11.96 -29.25
N ILE A 792 5.69 12.45 -29.00
CA ILE A 792 5.48 13.68 -28.23
C ILE A 792 5.98 13.50 -26.80
N VAL A 793 6.88 14.39 -26.39
CA VAL A 793 7.45 14.47 -25.05
C VAL A 793 7.27 15.89 -24.53
N ILE A 794 6.88 16.01 -23.27
CA ILE A 794 6.97 17.28 -22.55
C ILE A 794 8.24 17.27 -21.70
N ALA A 795 8.86 18.43 -21.55
CA ALA A 795 9.95 18.64 -20.60
C ALA A 795 9.82 20.01 -19.93
N PHE A 796 10.17 20.10 -18.66
CA PHE A 796 10.18 21.36 -17.91
C PHE A 796 11.11 21.24 -16.71
N ASP A 797 11.66 22.37 -16.29
CA ASP A 797 12.44 22.47 -15.06
C ASP A 797 11.46 22.66 -13.90
N SER A 798 11.61 21.84 -12.86
CA SER A 798 10.69 21.78 -11.72
C SER A 798 11.42 22.10 -10.44
N ALA A 799 10.84 22.99 -9.64
CA ALA A 799 11.19 23.17 -8.24
C ALA A 799 9.94 22.91 -7.41
N TYR A 800 9.92 21.75 -6.76
CA TYR A 800 8.80 21.30 -5.95
C TYR A 800 9.29 20.86 -4.58
N GLU A 801 8.49 21.13 -3.56
CA GLU A 801 8.65 20.60 -2.22
C GLU A 801 7.30 19.98 -1.83
N GLN A 802 7.32 18.71 -1.45
CA GLN A 802 6.10 17.93 -1.19
C GLN A 802 5.74 17.95 0.30
N ASN A 803 4.43 17.88 0.60
CA ASN A 803 3.89 17.63 1.95
C ASN A 803 2.85 16.47 1.92
N GLN A 804 2.54 15.81 3.05
CA GLN A 804 1.56 14.70 3.14
C GLN A 804 0.09 15.07 2.89
N ASP A 805 -0.20 16.32 2.54
CA ASP A 805 -1.53 16.85 2.27
C ASP A 805 -1.64 17.55 0.92
N ALA A 806 -0.59 17.42 0.09
CA ALA A 806 -0.51 18.02 -1.23
C ALA A 806 -0.50 17.00 -2.37
N ILE A 807 -1.10 17.43 -3.48
CA ILE A 807 -0.97 16.81 -4.79
C ILE A 807 -0.57 17.85 -5.83
N VAL A 808 0.39 17.49 -6.66
CA VAL A 808 0.62 18.15 -7.95
C VAL A 808 0.45 17.17 -9.09
N GLY A 809 0.16 17.68 -10.29
CA GLY A 809 -0.01 16.82 -11.44
C GLY A 809 -0.14 17.56 -12.76
N ILE A 810 0.02 16.81 -13.84
CA ILE A 810 -0.27 17.25 -15.19
C ILE A 810 -1.24 16.27 -15.85
N GLU A 811 -2.24 16.82 -16.50
CA GLU A 811 -3.19 16.11 -17.37
C GLU A 811 -3.12 16.68 -18.78
N TYR A 812 -3.51 15.89 -19.78
CA TYR A 812 -3.62 16.36 -21.16
C TYR A 812 -4.95 16.01 -21.81
N SER A 813 -5.39 16.87 -22.71
CA SER A 813 -6.57 16.69 -23.55
C SER A 813 -6.16 16.73 -25.02
N VAL A 814 -6.83 15.94 -25.86
CA VAL A 814 -6.66 15.95 -27.32
C VAL A 814 -7.91 16.45 -28.06
N ASN A 815 -8.94 16.85 -27.32
CA ASN A 815 -10.26 17.21 -27.84
C ASN A 815 -10.77 18.55 -27.30
N GLY A 816 -9.86 19.50 -27.04
CA GLY A 816 -10.20 20.85 -26.60
C GLY A 816 -10.78 20.94 -25.18
N GLY A 817 -10.35 20.05 -24.28
CA GLY A 817 -10.67 20.07 -22.85
C GLY A 817 -11.90 19.26 -22.46
N ALA A 818 -12.53 18.55 -23.41
CA ALA A 818 -13.72 17.75 -23.13
C ALA A 818 -13.41 16.46 -22.36
N ASN A 819 -12.28 15.80 -22.64
CA ASN A 819 -11.79 14.66 -21.87
C ASN A 819 -10.32 14.85 -21.52
N TRP A 820 -9.94 14.42 -20.32
CA TRP A 820 -8.58 14.54 -19.80
C TRP A 820 -7.96 13.17 -19.55
N ASN A 821 -6.66 13.08 -19.77
CA ASN A 821 -5.84 11.89 -19.55
C ASN A 821 -4.66 12.27 -18.65
N PRO A 822 -4.17 11.34 -17.82
CA PRO A 822 -3.05 11.62 -16.92
C PRO A 822 -1.73 11.78 -17.70
N VAL A 823 -0.83 12.61 -17.16
CA VAL A 823 0.61 12.58 -17.47
C VAL A 823 1.39 12.14 -16.25
N PHE A 824 1.12 12.73 -15.09
CA PHE A 824 1.57 12.27 -13.76
C PHE A 824 0.74 12.90 -12.64
N TYR A 825 0.81 12.30 -11.46
CA TYR A 825 0.37 12.82 -10.17
C TYR A 825 1.43 12.51 -9.12
N TRP A 826 1.87 13.52 -8.38
CA TRP A 826 2.88 13.36 -7.35
C TRP A 826 2.25 13.43 -5.97
N LEU A 827 2.58 12.46 -5.13
CA LEU A 827 2.06 12.29 -3.77
C LEU A 827 3.20 11.84 -2.84
N GLN A 828 2.96 11.90 -1.54
CA GLN A 828 3.94 11.47 -0.54
C GLN A 828 3.99 9.92 -0.49
N GLU A 829 5.21 9.34 -0.58
CA GLU A 829 5.42 7.88 -0.81
C GLU A 829 5.90 7.09 0.41
N GLY A 830 6.46 7.79 1.41
CA GLY A 830 7.18 7.16 2.50
C GLY A 830 6.37 7.03 3.79
N TYR A 831 6.68 6.03 4.60
CA TYR A 831 6.40 6.15 6.02
C TYR A 831 7.43 7.09 6.63
N ASP A 832 6.96 8.06 7.41
CA ASP A 832 7.78 9.00 8.15
C ASP A 832 7.21 9.18 9.57
N SER A 833 7.77 10.10 10.34
CA SER A 833 7.34 10.41 11.70
C SER A 833 6.05 11.23 11.77
N GLN A 834 5.58 11.78 10.64
CA GLN A 834 4.33 12.53 10.53
C GLN A 834 3.15 11.60 10.17
N GLY A 835 3.40 10.46 9.53
CA GLY A 835 2.33 9.46 9.33
C GLY A 835 2.61 8.34 8.34
N VAL A 836 1.51 7.75 7.88
CA VAL A 836 1.49 6.73 6.82
C VAL A 836 1.55 7.39 5.44
N PRO A 837 2.05 6.69 4.42
CA PRO A 837 2.12 7.26 3.08
C PRO A 837 0.73 7.54 2.47
N ASP A 838 0.61 8.61 1.71
CA ASP A 838 -0.56 8.90 0.87
C ASP A 838 -0.69 7.93 -0.32
N ILE A 839 0.46 7.48 -0.84
CA ILE A 839 0.49 6.39 -1.81
C ILE A 839 0.25 5.07 -1.08
N ILE A 840 -1.00 4.65 -1.07
CA ILE A 840 -1.42 3.39 -0.49
C ILE A 840 -1.07 2.23 -1.44
N ARG A 841 -0.28 1.27 -0.95
CA ARG A 841 0.07 0.04 -1.68
C ARG A 841 -0.76 -1.16 -1.21
N ASP A 842 -1.03 -2.09 -2.12
CA ASP A 842 -1.66 -3.37 -1.83
C ASP A 842 -0.66 -4.37 -1.21
N GLY A 843 -1.13 -5.56 -0.83
CA GLY A 843 -0.29 -6.62 -0.27
C GLY A 843 0.75 -7.21 -1.24
N SER A 844 0.75 -6.79 -2.51
CA SER A 844 1.78 -7.10 -3.51
C SER A 844 2.79 -5.97 -3.68
N GLY A 845 2.62 -4.85 -2.97
CA GLY A 845 3.44 -3.66 -3.14
C GLY A 845 3.03 -2.78 -4.33
N ASN A 846 1.95 -3.10 -5.06
CA ASN A 846 1.45 -2.25 -6.14
C ASN A 846 0.62 -1.09 -5.59
N ILE A 847 0.56 0.05 -6.30
CA ILE A 847 -0.29 1.19 -5.89
C ILE A 847 -1.78 0.82 -6.02
N ASP A 848 -2.52 0.91 -4.91
CA ASP A 848 -3.98 0.78 -4.87
C ASP A 848 -4.60 2.14 -5.20
N VAL A 849 -4.77 2.40 -6.51
CA VAL A 849 -5.30 3.68 -7.01
C VAL A 849 -6.59 4.10 -6.30
N ASN A 850 -7.50 3.17 -6.04
CA ASN A 850 -8.78 3.52 -5.44
C ASN A 850 -8.58 4.02 -4.01
N LYS A 851 -7.75 3.34 -3.22
CA LYS A 851 -7.41 3.82 -1.88
C LYS A 851 -6.63 5.13 -1.94
N THR A 852 -5.58 5.21 -2.73
CA THR A 852 -4.76 6.42 -2.87
C THR A 852 -5.60 7.64 -3.26
N MET A 853 -6.50 7.49 -4.25
CA MET A 853 -7.23 8.63 -4.81
C MET A 853 -8.55 8.93 -4.09
N LEU A 854 -9.21 7.96 -3.46
CA LEU A 854 -10.57 8.13 -2.92
C LEU A 854 -10.64 8.13 -1.39
N THR A 855 -9.53 7.85 -0.70
CA THR A 855 -9.47 8.02 0.75
C THR A 855 -9.64 9.49 1.10
N SER A 856 -10.60 9.77 1.99
CA SER A 856 -10.85 11.12 2.46
C SER A 856 -10.01 11.40 3.69
N TYR A 857 -9.27 12.51 3.66
CA TYR A 857 -8.46 12.98 4.76
C TYR A 857 -8.97 14.34 5.27
N ASN A 858 -8.62 14.67 6.51
CA ASN A 858 -9.07 15.92 7.12
C ASN A 858 -8.18 17.11 6.77
N ASP A 859 -6.93 16.82 6.45
CA ASP A 859 -5.87 17.73 6.02
C ASP A 859 -5.91 17.98 4.50
N VAL A 860 -6.27 17.02 3.65
CA VAL A 860 -6.38 17.30 2.20
C VAL A 860 -7.32 18.48 1.87
N ALA A 861 -6.88 19.35 0.95
CA ALA A 861 -7.51 20.62 0.62
C ALA A 861 -9.02 20.53 0.30
N ARG A 862 -9.76 21.53 0.78
CA ARG A 862 -11.20 21.73 0.54
C ARG A 862 -11.51 23.18 0.23
N TYR A 863 -12.56 23.46 -0.53
CA TYR A 863 -13.08 24.82 -0.73
C TYR A 863 -14.61 24.84 -0.75
N THR A 864 -15.19 26.04 -0.59
CA THR A 864 -16.64 26.22 -0.74
C THR A 864 -16.95 26.52 -2.20
N ASP A 865 -17.66 25.60 -2.86
CA ASP A 865 -18.09 25.79 -4.24
C ASP A 865 -19.01 27.02 -4.33
N THR A 866 -18.65 27.97 -5.19
CA THR A 866 -19.35 29.26 -5.30
C THR A 866 -20.73 29.17 -5.96
N VAL A 867 -21.04 28.06 -6.63
CA VAL A 867 -22.31 27.77 -7.29
C VAL A 867 -23.27 27.05 -6.35
N THR A 868 -22.80 26.02 -5.63
CA THR A 868 -23.63 25.18 -4.77
C THR A 868 -23.64 25.63 -3.31
N GLY A 869 -22.59 26.33 -2.86
CA GLY A 869 -22.33 26.67 -1.46
C GLY A 869 -21.88 25.48 -0.60
N GLU A 870 -21.57 24.34 -1.21
CA GLU A 870 -21.13 23.13 -0.50
C GLU A 870 -19.62 23.11 -0.33
N LEU A 871 -19.16 22.54 0.80
CA LEU A 871 -17.74 22.27 1.02
C LEU A 871 -17.35 21.02 0.22
N VAL A 872 -16.41 21.15 -0.70
CA VAL A 872 -15.96 20.09 -1.62
C VAL A 872 -14.44 19.89 -1.51
N GLY A 873 -13.93 18.73 -1.95
CA GLY A 873 -12.52 18.33 -1.79
C GLY A 873 -12.31 17.27 -0.69
N GLY A 874 -11.09 17.20 -0.15
CA GLY A 874 -10.72 16.32 0.95
C GLY A 874 -10.28 14.91 0.55
N TYR A 875 -10.07 14.65 -0.74
CA TYR A 875 -9.44 13.43 -1.27
C TYR A 875 -8.74 13.75 -2.59
N TYR A 876 -7.62 13.10 -2.89
CA TYR A 876 -6.76 13.46 -4.02
C TYR A 876 -7.43 13.36 -5.38
N GLY A 877 -8.24 12.33 -5.58
CA GLY A 877 -9.01 12.10 -6.81
C GLY A 877 -9.99 13.22 -7.15
N PHE A 878 -10.34 14.08 -6.19
CA PHE A 878 -11.25 15.21 -6.43
C PHE A 878 -10.66 16.23 -7.41
N PHE A 879 -9.34 16.42 -7.40
CA PHE A 879 -8.68 17.47 -8.20
C PHE A 879 -8.42 17.07 -9.67
N LEU A 880 -8.61 15.78 -9.96
CA LEU A 880 -8.38 15.16 -11.27
C LEU A 880 -9.56 15.40 -12.22
N LYS A 881 -9.26 15.57 -13.50
CA LYS A 881 -10.26 15.43 -14.58
C LYS A 881 -10.12 14.09 -15.30
N ALA A 882 -8.99 13.41 -15.18
CA ALA A 882 -8.82 12.08 -15.74
C ALA A 882 -9.65 11.02 -14.98
N PRO A 883 -10.09 9.94 -15.65
CA PRO A 883 -10.82 8.86 -14.99
C PRO A 883 -9.98 8.14 -13.93
N ILE A 884 -10.52 8.01 -12.71
CA ILE A 884 -9.92 7.23 -11.63
C ILE A 884 -10.18 5.74 -11.87
N THR A 885 -9.15 5.05 -12.35
CA THR A 885 -9.18 3.60 -12.62
C THR A 885 -7.82 3.01 -12.23
N PRO A 886 -7.71 1.68 -12.00
CA PRO A 886 -6.42 1.04 -11.70
C PRO A 886 -5.30 1.34 -12.70
N ALA A 887 -5.61 1.73 -13.93
CA ALA A 887 -4.62 2.14 -14.92
C ALA A 887 -3.86 3.43 -14.56
N LEU A 888 -4.34 4.21 -13.58
CA LEU A 888 -3.64 5.40 -13.06
C LEU A 888 -2.35 5.06 -12.31
N ALA A 889 -2.17 3.83 -11.83
CA ALA A 889 -1.03 3.45 -10.99
C ALA A 889 0.33 3.84 -11.60
N GLN A 890 0.49 3.70 -12.92
CA GLN A 890 1.73 4.04 -13.64
C GLN A 890 2.02 5.54 -13.74
N TYR A 891 1.05 6.39 -13.40
CA TYR A 891 1.14 7.85 -13.43
C TYR A 891 1.21 8.44 -12.02
N ILE A 892 1.06 7.63 -10.97
CA ILE A 892 1.21 8.08 -9.58
C ILE A 892 2.66 7.89 -9.20
N GLU A 893 3.30 8.96 -8.76
CA GLU A 893 4.70 8.95 -8.37
C GLU A 893 4.88 9.48 -6.97
N GLY A 894 5.85 8.87 -6.30
CA GLY A 894 6.22 9.25 -4.98
C GLY A 894 7.21 10.39 -4.93
N ARG A 895 6.98 11.31 -4.00
CA ARG A 895 7.88 12.38 -3.60
C ARG A 895 8.14 12.30 -2.10
N VAL A 896 9.29 12.83 -1.70
CA VAL A 896 9.73 12.79 -0.31
C VAL A 896 9.04 13.91 0.45
N ASN A 897 8.48 13.58 1.61
CA ASN A 897 7.82 14.55 2.48
C ASN A 897 8.83 15.59 3.00
N ASP A 898 8.44 16.85 3.06
CA ASP A 898 9.21 17.97 3.61
C ASP A 898 10.68 18.06 3.10
N ASP A 899 10.94 17.60 1.87
CA ASP A 899 12.27 17.63 1.25
C ASP A 899 12.39 18.74 0.21
N GLY A 900 13.01 19.84 0.61
CA GLY A 900 13.26 21.00 -0.24
C GLY A 900 14.34 20.80 -1.32
N THR A 901 14.79 19.58 -1.60
CA THR A 901 15.83 19.30 -2.61
C THR A 901 15.45 18.20 -3.61
N GLU A 902 14.77 17.14 -3.18
CA GLU A 902 14.53 15.93 -3.98
C GLU A 902 13.89 16.21 -5.34
N SER A 903 12.86 17.06 -5.34
CA SER A 903 12.06 17.40 -6.52
C SER A 903 12.52 18.67 -7.25
N LYS A 904 13.73 19.17 -6.98
CA LYS A 904 14.35 20.25 -7.76
C LYS A 904 15.15 19.68 -8.93
N ARG A 905 14.49 19.42 -10.04
CA ARG A 905 15.08 18.68 -11.18
C ARG A 905 14.34 18.94 -12.49
N ILE A 906 14.89 18.46 -13.61
CA ILE A 906 14.16 18.44 -14.88
C ILE A 906 13.24 17.21 -14.95
N GLU A 907 12.06 17.42 -15.50
CA GLU A 907 10.97 16.46 -15.56
C GLU A 907 10.58 16.20 -17.02
N LEU A 908 10.52 14.94 -17.45
CA LEU A 908 10.27 14.55 -18.84
C LEU A 908 9.27 13.40 -18.95
N TYR A 909 8.21 13.60 -19.75
CA TYR A 909 7.14 12.62 -19.89
C TYR A 909 6.76 12.37 -21.34
N ARG A 910 6.57 11.09 -21.68
CA ARG A 910 6.01 10.65 -22.96
C ARG A 910 4.49 10.83 -22.93
N VAL A 911 3.94 11.57 -23.89
CA VAL A 911 2.49 11.82 -24.00
C VAL A 911 1.93 11.09 -25.21
N VAL A 912 1.75 9.77 -25.08
CA VAL A 912 1.43 8.87 -26.21
C VAL A 912 0.19 9.31 -26.99
N GLY A 913 -0.87 9.73 -26.30
CA GLY A 913 -2.12 10.15 -26.94
C GLY A 913 -2.02 11.46 -27.72
N ALA A 914 -0.98 12.27 -27.51
CA ALA A 914 -0.80 13.56 -28.18
C ALA A 914 -0.18 13.44 -29.59
N ASP A 915 0.35 12.27 -29.97
CA ASP A 915 0.90 12.03 -31.30
C ASP A 915 -0.15 12.29 -32.39
N ASN A 916 0.26 13.08 -33.40
CA ASN A 916 -0.56 13.42 -34.55
C ASN A 916 -1.92 14.06 -34.19
N GLN A 917 -2.02 14.74 -33.04
CA GLN A 917 -3.23 15.44 -32.60
C GLN A 917 -3.14 16.94 -32.88
N LYS A 918 -4.29 17.56 -33.16
CA LYS A 918 -4.37 18.98 -33.57
C LYS A 918 -4.69 19.94 -32.41
N THR A 919 -5.37 19.45 -31.38
CA THR A 919 -5.93 20.26 -30.29
C THR A 919 -5.45 19.72 -28.95
N VAL A 920 -4.14 19.72 -28.76
CA VAL A 920 -3.51 19.22 -27.53
C VAL A 920 -3.40 20.34 -26.51
N GLN A 921 -3.91 20.13 -25.30
CA GLN A 921 -3.77 21.04 -24.17
C GLN A 921 -3.25 20.29 -22.96
N PHE A 922 -2.50 20.99 -22.12
CA PHE A 922 -2.04 20.48 -20.83
C PHE A 922 -2.68 21.29 -19.70
N ARG A 923 -2.98 20.61 -18.60
CA ARG A 923 -3.53 21.20 -17.37
C ARG A 923 -2.62 20.82 -16.23
N PHE A 924 -2.08 21.83 -15.57
CA PHE A 924 -1.32 21.70 -14.33
C PHE A 924 -2.30 21.84 -13.17
N LEU A 925 -2.08 21.04 -12.13
CA LEU A 925 -2.83 21.12 -10.89
C LEU A 925 -1.88 21.15 -9.70
N HIS A 926 -2.24 21.96 -8.70
CA HIS A 926 -1.63 21.96 -7.38
C HIS A 926 -2.76 22.13 -6.36
N ALA A 927 -2.82 21.25 -5.37
CA ALA A 927 -3.73 21.41 -4.24
C ALA A 927 -3.01 21.03 -2.95
N GLY A 928 -3.25 21.77 -1.87
CA GLY A 928 -2.60 21.60 -0.57
C GLY A 928 -3.19 22.48 0.55
N THR A 929 -2.76 22.25 1.79
CA THR A 929 -3.15 23.00 3.00
C THR A 929 -1.92 23.27 3.84
N SER A 930 -1.40 24.50 3.85
CA SER A 930 -0.08 24.76 4.43
C SER A 930 1.01 23.77 3.95
N SER A 931 0.79 23.14 2.80
CA SER A 931 1.75 22.34 2.06
C SER A 931 2.68 23.26 1.30
N TRP A 932 3.85 22.84 0.83
CA TRP A 932 4.85 23.81 0.34
C TRP A 932 4.51 24.60 -0.93
N TYR A 933 5.10 24.29 -2.09
CA TYR A 933 4.96 25.09 -3.30
C TYR A 933 5.37 24.26 -4.52
N TRP A 934 4.93 24.72 -5.70
CA TRP A 934 5.44 24.21 -6.97
C TRP A 934 5.76 25.35 -7.92
N ALA A 935 7.00 25.37 -8.41
CA ALA A 935 7.48 26.29 -9.42
C ALA A 935 7.99 25.52 -10.65
N ILE A 936 7.80 26.13 -11.83
CA ILE A 936 8.14 25.56 -13.13
C ILE A 936 8.80 26.64 -14.00
N ASP A 937 9.80 26.21 -14.75
CA ASP A 937 10.46 27.01 -15.80
C ASP A 937 10.67 26.15 -17.07
N ASN A 938 11.01 26.78 -18.19
CA ASN A 938 11.42 26.14 -19.44
C ASN A 938 10.44 25.07 -19.96
N TRP A 939 9.15 25.36 -19.97
CA TRP A 939 8.11 24.46 -20.47
C TRP A 939 8.26 24.21 -21.98
N GLY A 940 8.51 22.96 -22.36
CA GLY A 940 8.72 22.57 -23.75
C GLY A 940 7.88 21.38 -24.21
N VAL A 941 7.40 21.44 -25.45
CA VAL A 941 6.74 20.34 -26.17
C VAL A 941 7.62 19.92 -27.35
N TYR A 942 8.03 18.65 -27.38
CA TYR A 942 9.01 18.11 -28.31
C TYR A 942 8.39 17.01 -29.17
N SER A 943 8.89 16.85 -30.41
CA SER A 943 8.67 15.63 -31.19
C SER A 943 9.97 14.85 -31.25
N VAL A 944 9.96 13.65 -30.67
CA VAL A 944 11.12 12.78 -30.56
C VAL A 944 10.77 11.42 -31.17
N PRO A 945 10.80 11.27 -32.51
CA PRO A 945 10.38 10.02 -33.15
C PRO A 945 11.13 8.77 -32.68
N SER A 946 12.34 8.91 -32.13
CA SER A 946 13.13 7.78 -31.60
C SER A 946 12.54 7.14 -30.35
N VAL A 947 11.69 7.83 -29.57
CA VAL A 947 10.98 7.21 -28.43
C VAL A 947 9.72 6.48 -28.84
N VAL A 948 9.36 6.51 -30.12
CA VAL A 948 8.35 5.61 -30.66
C VAL A 948 9.02 4.25 -30.83
N LEU A 949 8.69 3.31 -29.94
CA LEU A 949 9.27 1.96 -29.97
C LEU A 949 9.13 1.35 -31.38
N PRO A 950 10.24 1.00 -32.05
CA PRO A 950 10.19 0.41 -33.39
C PRO A 950 9.39 -0.88 -33.36
N GLY A 951 8.26 -0.90 -34.07
CA GLY A 951 7.47 -2.11 -34.28
C GLY A 951 6.30 -2.35 -33.32
N GLY A 952 6.19 -1.65 -32.18
CA GLY A 952 5.05 -1.85 -31.27
C GLY A 952 3.69 -1.77 -32.01
N PRO A 953 2.65 -2.51 -31.59
CA PRO A 953 1.44 -2.67 -32.39
C PRO A 953 0.58 -1.39 -32.59
N GLY A 954 1.08 -0.24 -32.13
CA GLY A 954 0.35 1.02 -32.11
C GLY A 954 -0.71 1.07 -31.01
N ASN A 955 -1.45 2.18 -30.96
CA ASN A 955 -2.52 2.36 -29.99
C ASN A 955 -3.75 1.55 -30.39
N LEU A 956 -4.26 0.74 -29.46
CA LEU A 956 -5.60 0.17 -29.56
C LEU A 956 -6.59 1.17 -28.97
N THR A 957 -7.44 1.73 -29.82
CA THR A 957 -8.50 2.68 -29.42
C THR A 957 -9.86 1.99 -29.49
N ALA A 958 -10.80 2.40 -28.64
CA ALA A 958 -12.18 1.93 -28.66
C ALA A 958 -13.14 3.11 -28.80
N SER A 959 -14.17 2.98 -29.63
CA SER A 959 -15.21 4.00 -29.79
C SER A 959 -16.59 3.35 -29.91
N LEU A 960 -17.65 4.06 -29.53
CA LEU A 960 -19.02 3.58 -29.73
C LEU A 960 -19.56 4.14 -31.06
N GLN A 961 -19.95 3.26 -31.98
CA GLN A 961 -20.53 3.63 -33.27
C GLN A 961 -21.78 2.80 -33.55
N SER A 962 -22.93 3.46 -33.68
CA SER A 962 -24.22 2.83 -33.98
C SER A 962 -24.56 1.64 -33.07
N GLY A 963 -24.29 1.76 -31.76
CA GLY A 963 -24.54 0.71 -30.77
C GLY A 963 -23.54 -0.44 -30.77
N ASN A 964 -22.40 -0.32 -31.48
CA ASN A 964 -21.31 -1.29 -31.47
C ASN A 964 -20.04 -0.65 -30.93
N ILE A 965 -19.20 -1.45 -30.27
CA ILE A 965 -17.85 -1.04 -29.89
C ILE A 965 -16.93 -1.29 -31.09
N VAL A 966 -16.30 -0.24 -31.60
CA VAL A 966 -15.33 -0.30 -32.69
C VAL A 966 -13.93 -0.11 -32.10
N LEU A 967 -13.13 -1.17 -32.17
CA LEU A 967 -11.71 -1.14 -31.87
C LEU A 967 -10.94 -0.68 -33.12
N SER A 968 -9.97 0.21 -32.97
CA SER A 968 -9.13 0.71 -34.08
C SER A 968 -7.66 0.81 -33.70
N TRP A 969 -6.77 0.50 -34.63
CA TRP A 969 -5.31 0.53 -34.46
C TRP A 969 -4.58 0.76 -35.78
N THR A 970 -3.25 0.93 -35.72
CA THR A 970 -2.43 1.02 -36.94
C THR A 970 -2.31 -0.35 -37.59
N GLY A 971 -2.97 -0.55 -38.73
CA GLY A 971 -2.96 -1.85 -39.40
C GLY A 971 -1.59 -2.22 -39.96
N ALA A 972 -1.07 -3.39 -39.58
CA ALA A 972 0.12 -4.01 -40.18
C ALA A 972 -0.01 -5.54 -40.21
N SER A 973 0.67 -6.19 -41.16
CA SER A 973 0.58 -7.65 -41.36
C SER A 973 1.11 -8.47 -40.19
N ASN A 974 2.03 -7.91 -39.39
CA ASN A 974 2.57 -8.52 -38.18
C ASN A 974 1.81 -8.13 -36.91
N ILE A 975 0.74 -7.34 -36.99
CA ILE A 975 -0.08 -6.97 -35.83
C ILE A 975 -1.35 -7.82 -35.82
N GLN A 976 -1.68 -8.38 -34.67
CA GLN A 976 -2.88 -9.18 -34.45
C GLN A 976 -3.65 -8.71 -33.23
N LEU A 977 -4.98 -8.61 -33.36
CA LEU A 977 -5.87 -8.46 -32.23
C LEU A 977 -6.06 -9.82 -31.56
N GLN A 978 -5.84 -9.88 -30.25
CA GLN A 978 -6.18 -11.02 -29.41
C GLN A 978 -7.29 -10.65 -28.45
N MET A 979 -8.08 -11.64 -28.05
CA MET A 979 -9.12 -11.50 -27.03
C MET A 979 -9.03 -12.59 -25.97
N THR A 980 -9.48 -12.26 -24.76
CA THR A 980 -9.74 -13.21 -23.68
C THR A 980 -11.03 -12.83 -22.95
N ALA A 981 -11.71 -13.83 -22.38
CA ALA A 981 -12.90 -13.61 -21.54
C ALA A 981 -12.55 -13.28 -20.08
N SER A 982 -11.30 -13.52 -19.65
CA SER A 982 -10.80 -13.24 -18.30
C SER A 982 -9.33 -12.83 -18.31
N LEU A 983 -8.94 -11.93 -17.40
CA LEU A 983 -7.54 -11.57 -17.15
C LEU A 983 -6.86 -12.44 -16.09
N SER A 984 -7.62 -13.11 -15.20
CA SER A 984 -7.05 -13.92 -14.10
C SER A 984 -6.43 -15.24 -14.55
N SER A 985 -6.77 -15.71 -15.75
CA SER A 985 -6.26 -16.93 -16.39
C SER A 985 -6.32 -16.76 -17.91
N ALA A 986 -5.67 -15.70 -18.38
CA ALA A 986 -5.85 -15.20 -19.74
C ALA A 986 -5.40 -16.21 -20.81
N ASN A 987 -6.37 -16.88 -21.44
CA ASN A 987 -6.13 -17.67 -22.64
C ASN A 987 -6.39 -16.79 -23.87
N TRP A 988 -5.39 -15.99 -24.24
CA TRP A 988 -5.48 -15.08 -25.36
C TRP A 988 -5.60 -15.82 -26.69
N GLN A 989 -6.73 -15.62 -27.36
CA GLN A 989 -7.01 -16.17 -28.67
C GLN A 989 -6.92 -15.08 -29.72
N ILE A 990 -6.35 -15.37 -30.88
CA ILE A 990 -6.36 -14.45 -32.01
C ILE A 990 -7.80 -14.24 -32.45
N VAL A 991 -8.20 -12.99 -32.59
CA VAL A 991 -9.51 -12.64 -33.16
C VAL A 991 -9.46 -12.95 -34.66
N SER A 992 -10.31 -13.88 -35.09
CA SER A 992 -10.32 -14.32 -36.49
C SER A 992 -10.62 -13.16 -37.43
N GLY A 993 -9.85 -13.04 -38.53
CA GLY A 993 -10.08 -12.04 -39.56
C GLY A 993 -9.45 -10.67 -39.31
N THR A 994 -8.66 -10.49 -38.24
CA THR A 994 -8.03 -9.19 -37.91
C THR A 994 -6.55 -9.08 -38.31
N SER A 995 -6.00 -10.07 -39.02
CA SER A 995 -4.60 -10.02 -39.47
C SER A 995 -4.47 -9.02 -40.62
N GLY A 996 -3.57 -8.04 -40.48
CA GLY A 996 -3.38 -6.98 -41.49
C GLY A 996 -4.50 -5.94 -41.57
N THR A 997 -5.49 -5.99 -40.68
CA THR A 997 -6.56 -4.99 -40.58
C THR A 997 -6.20 -3.89 -39.59
N SER A 998 -6.95 -2.79 -39.60
CA SER A 998 -6.78 -1.63 -38.69
C SER A 998 -7.98 -1.40 -37.75
N SER A 999 -8.99 -2.27 -37.77
CA SER A 999 -10.19 -2.12 -36.94
C SER A 999 -10.94 -3.44 -36.75
N TYR A 1000 -11.68 -3.56 -35.65
CA TYR A 1000 -12.58 -4.68 -35.36
C TYR A 1000 -13.84 -4.19 -34.65
N GLN A 1001 -15.01 -4.70 -35.05
CA GLN A 1001 -16.31 -4.28 -34.50
C GLN A 1001 -16.92 -5.37 -33.62
N ILE A 1002 -17.44 -4.97 -32.47
CA ILE A 1002 -18.02 -5.83 -31.44
C ILE A 1002 -19.48 -5.41 -31.22
N SER A 1003 -20.39 -6.38 -31.21
CA SER A 1003 -21.78 -6.15 -30.84
C SER A 1003 -21.93 -5.90 -29.33
N ALA A 1004 -22.56 -4.79 -28.94
CA ALA A 1004 -22.74 -4.43 -27.53
C ALA A 1004 -23.82 -5.27 -26.79
N SER A 1005 -24.41 -6.27 -27.44
CA SER A 1005 -25.57 -7.02 -26.95
C SER A 1005 -25.24 -8.30 -26.17
N GLY A 1006 -23.97 -8.60 -25.88
CA GLY A 1006 -23.54 -9.79 -25.15
C GLY A 1006 -23.30 -9.50 -23.67
N GLY A 1007 -24.00 -10.20 -22.77
CA GLY A 1007 -23.70 -10.14 -21.34
C GLY A 1007 -22.38 -10.86 -21.03
N GLY A 1008 -21.34 -10.10 -20.70
CA GLY A 1008 -20.03 -10.61 -20.28
C GLY A 1008 -18.90 -9.62 -20.55
N ASN A 1009 -17.79 -9.74 -19.83
CA ASN A 1009 -16.58 -8.94 -20.06
C ASN A 1009 -15.72 -9.62 -21.14
N ALA A 1010 -15.13 -8.82 -22.04
CA ALA A 1010 -14.13 -9.27 -23.00
C ALA A 1010 -12.98 -8.28 -23.02
N PHE A 1011 -11.75 -8.80 -22.97
CA PHE A 1011 -10.52 -8.02 -22.96
C PHE A 1011 -9.80 -8.21 -24.29
N TYR A 1012 -9.24 -7.13 -24.82
CA TYR A 1012 -8.55 -7.12 -26.10
C TYR A 1012 -7.15 -6.57 -25.95
N ARG A 1013 -6.20 -7.12 -26.71
CA ARG A 1013 -4.85 -6.56 -26.84
C ARG A 1013 -4.38 -6.68 -28.26
N LEU A 1014 -3.46 -5.82 -28.65
CA LEU A 1014 -2.69 -6.04 -29.86
C LEU A 1014 -1.39 -6.76 -29.50
N VAL A 1015 -1.01 -7.70 -30.35
CA VAL A 1015 0.31 -8.35 -30.30
C VAL A 1015 0.99 -8.14 -31.64
N GLN A 1016 2.30 -7.93 -31.59
CA GLN A 1016 3.15 -7.97 -32.76
C GLN A 1016 3.79 -9.36 -32.82
N GLN A 1017 3.72 -10.01 -33.99
CA GLN A 1017 4.38 -11.29 -34.27
C GLN A 1017 5.88 -11.15 -34.52
#